data_AF-A0A0S8IIV5-F1
#
_entry.id   AF-A0A0S8IIV5-F1
#
_cell.length_a   1.000
_cell.length_b   1.000
_cell.length_c   1.000
_cell.angle_alpha   90.00
_cell.angle_beta   90.00
_cell.angle_gamma   90.00
#
_symmetry.space_group_name_H-M   'P 1'
#
loop_
_entity.id
_entity.type
_entity.pdbx_description
1 polymer ?
#
loop_
_entity_poly.entity_id
_entity_poly.type
_entity_poly.pdbx_seq_one_letter_code
_entity_poly.pdbx_strand_id
1 'polypeptide(L)'
;MHKVTRSQGHKVTRIFLPVFIFSLVTWCHCDLVTAEELSGNLTSSKLINKAWEAHGKRDIENTFKYTQEIINLYKDEADRLQASLTALPENKEEIERAAVLNNVALSYFIQGESYMRQQDFDKAVEVFGIIIKEYSLAQAWDPRGWYWQISRAAQDSVDKIQKRQKLEEEEPFIERPATKLNLSDPGTEDFVDYTKYGEFKNVGTKDYVYVINDQAGLSKAVGEGIYPNTTSVRKNRRFKSVRKEGRLEGSQWDLLHSPDLEAAFFKWATASEPQGVKLFYTGLILEKAGLIKQAIKCYYSIVVHFPGSYSWTYWHTPWYMAQAAISKINFLLRRNPQFRYKLADVYVRIVNGYDNDVSNDTVIVNPGRWVRIDKETEVDKKEPKAKRAKKIIGDGRVRLLQNQNGDWQLQLEGKSYLIKGITYTPTKVGQSPDDGTLGNWMLEDFDNNGKIDGPYDAFVDKNENNKQDRNESAIGDFALMKEMGVNTIRLYHHPQKINKQLLRDLYKNYGIMVIMGDFLGKYAIGSGASWYEGTDYSNPKHRRNMLVSVAMMVEEFKDEPYILFWLLGNENVYGVACNADKEPEAFFKFANEAATTIKSLDPEHPVAICNGDTLFLDVFARNCPDIDIFGLNAYRGDYGFGYLWQSVKDEVDKPVFITEFGCPAYARGKTQEEAEQLQAEYHQAAWEDIEHNAFGAEGAGGSEGANAIGGVVFEWLDEWWKAYEPTQHDYKALWSGPFPDGFMHEEWLGLCGQGNGSQSPFLRHLRKAYFMYKDIWR
;
A
#
# COMPACT_ATOMS: atom_id res chain seq x y z
N MET A 1 -0.43 -3.68 -44.70
CA MET A 1 -1.39 -4.75 -44.35
C MET A 1 -0.63 -6.06 -44.15
N HIS A 2 -0.18 -6.34 -42.93
CA HIS A 2 0.16 -7.69 -42.50
C HIS A 2 -0.20 -7.80 -41.02
N LYS A 3 -1.08 -8.75 -40.71
CA LYS A 3 -1.62 -9.06 -39.39
C LYS A 3 -0.48 -9.49 -38.47
N VAL A 4 -0.26 -8.75 -37.39
CA VAL A 4 0.53 -9.17 -36.25
C VAL A 4 -0.40 -9.94 -35.32
N THR A 5 -0.23 -11.27 -35.27
CA THR A 5 -0.82 -12.13 -34.25
C THR A 5 -0.11 -11.85 -32.92
N ARG A 6 -0.78 -11.14 -32.01
CA ARG A 6 -0.39 -11.05 -30.60
C ARG A 6 -0.57 -12.43 -29.96
N SER A 7 0.52 -13.09 -29.58
CA SER A 7 0.45 -14.21 -28.65
C SER A 7 0.08 -13.66 -27.27
N GLN A 8 -1.17 -13.82 -26.85
CA GLN A 8 -1.55 -13.63 -25.47
C GLN A 8 -0.91 -14.76 -24.64
N GLY A 9 0.16 -14.43 -23.94
CA GLY A 9 0.62 -15.25 -22.82
C GLY A 9 -0.50 -15.32 -21.80
N HIS A 10 -1.00 -16.52 -21.55
CA HIS A 10 -1.99 -16.78 -20.51
C HIS A 10 -1.38 -16.38 -19.16
N LYS A 11 -1.87 -15.29 -18.57
CA LYS A 11 -1.61 -14.96 -17.16
C LYS A 11 -2.38 -15.99 -16.32
N VAL A 12 -1.64 -16.83 -15.60
CA VAL A 12 -2.22 -17.73 -14.60
C VAL A 12 -2.51 -16.90 -13.35
N THR A 13 -3.69 -16.30 -13.27
CA THR A 13 -4.16 -15.63 -12.05
C THR A 13 -4.80 -16.71 -11.16
N ARG A 14 -4.10 -17.25 -10.15
CA ARG A 14 -4.70 -18.17 -9.15
C ARG A 14 -5.76 -17.40 -8.33
N ILE A 15 -6.89 -18.05 -8.07
CA ILE A 15 -8.12 -17.44 -7.55
C ILE A 15 -8.25 -17.82 -6.08
N PHE A 16 -8.14 -16.87 -5.15
CA PHE A 16 -8.37 -17.15 -3.73
C PHE A 16 -9.39 -16.18 -3.15
N LEU A 17 -10.46 -16.75 -2.59
CA LEU A 17 -11.62 -16.05 -2.05
C LEU A 17 -11.59 -16.09 -0.51
N PRO A 18 -11.59 -14.94 0.17
CA PRO A 18 -11.76 -14.86 1.62
C PRO A 18 -13.24 -14.72 2.01
N VAL A 19 -13.63 -15.25 3.18
CA VAL A 19 -15.01 -15.17 3.72
C VAL A 19 -15.05 -14.35 5.02
N PHE A 20 -15.70 -13.18 5.05
CA PHE A 20 -15.88 -12.35 6.27
C PHE A 20 -17.31 -11.95 6.56
N ILE A 21 -17.66 -11.73 7.84
CA ILE A 21 -17.79 -10.40 8.53
C ILE A 21 -18.41 -10.59 9.95
N PHE A 22 -18.10 -9.66 10.87
CA PHE A 22 -18.94 -9.01 11.93
C PHE A 22 -18.67 -9.33 13.41
N SER A 23 -18.25 -8.28 14.15
CA SER A 23 -18.34 -8.14 15.61
C SER A 23 -19.63 -7.38 16.01
N LEU A 24 -20.17 -7.73 17.19
CA LEU A 24 -21.49 -7.34 17.71
C LEU A 24 -21.65 -5.84 18.01
N VAL A 25 -22.79 -5.26 17.59
CA VAL A 25 -23.56 -4.28 18.39
C VAL A 25 -25.06 -4.55 18.17
N THR A 26 -25.75 -5.02 19.20
CA THR A 26 -27.21 -5.18 19.20
C THR A 26 -27.90 -3.85 19.49
N TRP A 27 -28.56 -3.26 18.49
CA TRP A 27 -29.57 -2.21 18.70
C TRP A 27 -30.91 -2.71 18.17
N CYS A 28 -31.90 -2.74 19.06
CA CYS A 28 -33.27 -3.12 18.75
C CYS A 28 -33.92 -1.97 17.95
N HIS A 29 -34.28 -2.19 16.69
CA HIS A 29 -35.11 -1.29 15.91
C HIS A 29 -36.32 -2.07 15.37
N CYS A 30 -37.52 -1.51 15.58
CA CYS A 30 -38.75 -1.96 14.95
C CYS A 30 -38.75 -1.46 13.50
N ASP A 31 -38.59 -2.37 12.54
CA ASP A 31 -38.70 -2.04 11.12
C ASP A 31 -40.16 -2.02 10.64
N LEU A 32 -40.49 -0.99 9.87
CA LEU A 32 -41.73 -0.86 9.10
C LEU A 32 -41.53 -1.53 7.73
N VAL A 33 -42.26 -2.63 7.53
CA VAL A 33 -42.27 -3.47 6.31
C VAL A 33 -42.80 -2.67 5.11
N THR A 34 -42.13 -2.76 3.97
CA THR A 34 -42.55 -2.07 2.72
C THR A 34 -43.39 -2.99 1.83
N ALA A 35 -44.18 -2.40 0.92
CA ALA A 35 -45.14 -3.11 0.07
C ALA A 35 -44.53 -4.18 -0.87
N GLU A 36 -43.21 -4.19 -1.06
CA GLU A 36 -42.49 -5.21 -1.85
C GLU A 36 -42.21 -6.50 -1.06
N GLU A 37 -42.19 -6.46 0.28
CA GLU A 37 -42.02 -7.66 1.12
C GLU A 37 -43.27 -8.56 1.13
N LEU A 38 -44.40 -8.07 0.59
CA LEU A 38 -45.67 -8.77 0.51
C LEU A 38 -45.82 -9.71 -0.71
N SER A 39 -44.88 -9.72 -1.68
CA SER A 39 -44.99 -10.56 -2.88
C SER A 39 -44.27 -11.91 -2.83
N GLY A 40 -43.70 -12.30 -1.69
CA GLY A 40 -43.41 -13.70 -1.34
C GLY A 40 -42.30 -14.47 -2.07
N ASN A 41 -41.75 -14.00 -3.20
CA ASN A 41 -40.65 -14.69 -3.89
C ASN A 41 -39.36 -13.84 -3.87
N LEU A 42 -38.43 -14.17 -2.97
CA LEU A 42 -37.09 -13.61 -2.97
C LEU A 42 -36.30 -14.14 -4.18
N THR A 43 -35.76 -13.24 -5.00
CA THR A 43 -34.87 -13.60 -6.13
C THR A 43 -33.60 -14.30 -5.63
N SER A 44 -32.99 -15.17 -6.45
CA SER A 44 -31.72 -15.85 -6.13
C SER A 44 -30.62 -14.87 -5.64
N SER A 45 -30.54 -13.66 -6.22
CA SER A 45 -29.57 -12.62 -5.82
C SER A 45 -29.81 -12.03 -4.42
N LYS A 46 -31.07 -11.91 -3.97
CA LYS A 46 -31.37 -11.46 -2.60
C LYS A 46 -31.07 -12.58 -1.59
N LEU A 47 -31.40 -13.82 -1.94
CA LEU A 47 -31.12 -14.98 -1.09
C LEU A 47 -29.62 -15.23 -0.93
N ILE A 48 -28.83 -15.10 -2.01
CA ILE A 48 -27.38 -15.36 -1.91
C ILE A 48 -26.68 -14.33 -1.03
N ASN A 49 -27.13 -13.07 -1.05
CA ASN A 49 -26.62 -12.04 -0.13
C ASN A 49 -26.93 -12.41 1.33
N LYS A 50 -28.13 -12.92 1.62
CA LYS A 50 -28.49 -13.42 2.96
C LYS A 50 -27.67 -14.65 3.36
N ALA A 51 -27.40 -15.56 2.42
CA ALA A 51 -26.55 -16.73 2.66
C ALA A 51 -25.13 -16.33 3.03
N TRP A 52 -24.54 -15.39 2.30
CA TRP A 52 -23.23 -14.83 2.63
C TRP A 52 -23.23 -14.09 3.97
N GLU A 53 -24.25 -13.30 4.26
CA GLU A 53 -24.37 -12.59 5.54
C GLU A 53 -24.45 -13.57 6.73
N ALA A 54 -25.28 -14.61 6.61
CA ALA A 54 -25.39 -15.66 7.62
C ALA A 54 -24.06 -16.41 7.79
N HIS A 55 -23.39 -16.74 6.68
CA HIS A 55 -22.11 -17.43 6.69
C HIS A 55 -21.00 -16.60 7.33
N GLY A 56 -20.94 -15.31 7.02
CA GLY A 56 -20.03 -14.35 7.67
C GLY A 56 -20.24 -14.31 9.18
N LYS A 57 -21.50 -14.25 9.63
CA LYS A 57 -21.89 -14.26 11.06
C LYS A 57 -21.73 -15.63 11.75
N ARG A 58 -21.22 -16.65 11.05
CA ARG A 58 -21.14 -18.05 11.54
C ARG A 58 -22.51 -18.62 11.97
N ASP A 59 -23.59 -18.10 11.41
CA ASP A 59 -24.94 -18.64 11.61
C ASP A 59 -25.11 -19.86 10.71
N ILE A 60 -24.67 -21.01 11.19
CA ILE A 60 -24.65 -22.27 10.44
C ILE A 60 -26.06 -22.61 9.95
N GLU A 61 -27.08 -22.45 10.81
CA GLU A 61 -28.46 -22.77 10.47
C GLU A 61 -28.97 -21.93 9.30
N ASN A 62 -28.86 -20.61 9.39
CA ASN A 62 -29.32 -19.74 8.31
C ASN A 62 -28.43 -19.83 7.06
N THR A 63 -27.14 -20.14 7.22
CA THR A 63 -26.24 -20.41 6.08
C THR A 63 -26.78 -21.57 5.25
N PHE A 64 -27.02 -22.72 5.88
CA PHE A 64 -27.54 -23.89 5.17
C PHE A 64 -28.98 -23.68 4.70
N LYS A 65 -29.81 -22.98 5.47
CA LYS A 65 -31.19 -22.65 5.06
C LYS A 65 -31.23 -21.85 3.76
N TYR A 66 -30.52 -20.72 3.70
CA TYR A 66 -30.57 -19.84 2.53
C TYR A 66 -29.88 -20.45 1.31
N THR A 67 -28.72 -21.10 1.49
CA THR A 67 -28.06 -21.81 0.38
C THR A 67 -28.93 -22.93 -0.16
N GLN A 68 -29.56 -23.73 0.71
CA GLN A 68 -30.42 -24.83 0.28
C GLN A 68 -31.71 -24.33 -0.38
N GLU A 69 -32.27 -23.21 0.07
CA GLU A 69 -33.43 -22.57 -0.57
C GLU A 69 -33.12 -22.16 -2.01
N ILE A 70 -31.94 -21.57 -2.26
CA ILE A 70 -31.51 -21.21 -3.62
C ILE A 70 -31.35 -22.47 -4.48
N ILE A 71 -30.66 -23.49 -3.96
CA ILE A 71 -30.45 -24.76 -4.68
C ILE A 71 -31.81 -25.39 -5.03
N ASN A 72 -32.73 -25.49 -4.07
CA ASN A 72 -34.04 -26.10 -4.28
C ASN A 72 -34.88 -25.35 -5.32
N LEU A 73 -34.83 -24.02 -5.34
CA LEU A 73 -35.64 -23.20 -6.24
C LEU A 73 -35.05 -23.10 -7.66
N TYR A 74 -33.72 -23.13 -7.78
CA TYR A 74 -33.05 -22.65 -8.99
C TYR A 74 -32.10 -23.66 -9.66
N LYS A 75 -31.86 -24.85 -9.08
CA LYS A 75 -30.94 -25.84 -9.65
C LYS A 75 -31.26 -26.18 -11.11
N ASP A 76 -32.52 -26.48 -11.43
CA ASP A 76 -32.91 -26.87 -12.79
C ASP A 76 -32.63 -25.78 -13.83
N GLU A 77 -32.73 -24.51 -13.43
CA GLU A 77 -32.41 -23.37 -14.29
C GLU A 77 -30.88 -23.19 -14.42
N ALA A 78 -30.15 -23.32 -13.32
CA ALA A 78 -28.68 -23.31 -13.32
C ALA A 78 -28.11 -24.41 -14.23
N ASP A 79 -28.65 -25.62 -14.17
CA ASP A 79 -28.22 -26.75 -14.99
C ASP A 79 -28.46 -26.47 -16.49
N ARG A 80 -29.61 -25.88 -16.85
CA ARG A 80 -29.89 -25.45 -18.24
C ARG A 80 -28.94 -24.33 -18.70
N LEU A 81 -28.67 -23.35 -17.84
CA LEU A 81 -27.76 -22.25 -18.15
C LEU A 81 -26.33 -22.75 -18.37
N GLN A 82 -25.81 -23.59 -17.46
CA GLN A 82 -24.49 -24.22 -17.63
C GLN A 82 -24.42 -24.99 -18.95
N ALA A 83 -25.42 -25.82 -19.28
CA ALA A 83 -25.44 -26.60 -20.51
C ALA A 83 -25.52 -25.74 -21.79
N SER A 84 -26.08 -24.52 -21.68
CA SER A 84 -26.18 -23.58 -22.80
C SER A 84 -24.89 -22.81 -23.09
N LEU A 85 -23.99 -22.72 -22.09
CA LEU A 85 -22.72 -22.00 -22.21
C LEU A 85 -21.63 -22.92 -22.77
N THR A 86 -20.87 -22.42 -23.74
CA THR A 86 -19.73 -23.13 -24.34
C THR A 86 -18.38 -22.65 -23.80
N ALA A 87 -18.36 -21.46 -23.19
CA ALA A 87 -17.20 -20.82 -22.58
C ALA A 87 -17.66 -19.92 -21.43
N LEU A 88 -16.70 -19.40 -20.66
CA LEU A 88 -16.98 -18.42 -19.61
C LEU A 88 -17.55 -17.14 -20.23
N PRO A 89 -18.67 -16.61 -19.71
CA PRO A 89 -19.14 -15.27 -20.03
C PRO A 89 -18.03 -14.20 -19.92
N GLU A 90 -17.87 -13.34 -20.93
CA GLU A 90 -16.71 -12.43 -21.02
C GLU A 90 -16.99 -11.03 -20.46
N ASN A 91 -18.25 -10.59 -20.47
CA ASN A 91 -18.65 -9.27 -20.02
C ASN A 91 -19.74 -9.32 -18.94
N LYS A 92 -19.89 -8.20 -18.23
CA LYS A 92 -20.81 -8.07 -17.09
C LYS A 92 -22.24 -8.48 -17.44
N GLU A 93 -22.76 -8.07 -18.59
CA GLU A 93 -24.13 -8.41 -18.99
C GLU A 93 -24.31 -9.91 -19.22
N GLU A 94 -23.33 -10.59 -19.83
CA GLU A 94 -23.36 -12.04 -20.01
C GLU A 94 -23.29 -12.78 -18.66
N ILE A 95 -22.47 -12.29 -17.74
CA ILE A 95 -22.35 -12.85 -16.39
C ILE A 95 -23.65 -12.66 -15.61
N GLU A 96 -24.28 -11.49 -15.70
CA GLU A 96 -25.56 -11.18 -15.07
C GLU A 96 -26.70 -12.00 -15.67
N ARG A 97 -26.68 -12.29 -16.98
CA ARG A 97 -27.61 -13.25 -17.61
C ARG A 97 -27.46 -14.67 -17.05
N ALA A 98 -26.27 -15.03 -16.58
CA ALA A 98 -25.99 -16.30 -15.91
C ALA A 98 -26.12 -16.23 -14.37
N ALA A 99 -26.75 -15.18 -13.80
CA ALA A 99 -26.79 -14.98 -12.35
C ALA A 99 -27.37 -16.16 -11.57
N VAL A 100 -28.37 -16.87 -12.12
CA VAL A 100 -28.96 -18.05 -11.46
C VAL A 100 -27.95 -19.19 -11.35
N LEU A 101 -27.21 -19.49 -12.43
CA LEU A 101 -26.10 -20.45 -12.41
C LEU A 101 -25.06 -20.06 -11.36
N ASN A 102 -24.65 -18.80 -11.38
CA ASN A 102 -23.65 -18.25 -10.47
C ASN A 102 -24.09 -18.38 -9.00
N ASN A 103 -25.34 -18.07 -8.69
CA ASN A 103 -25.89 -18.11 -7.33
C ASN A 103 -26.05 -19.54 -6.80
N VAL A 104 -26.41 -20.51 -7.65
CA VAL A 104 -26.46 -21.93 -7.25
C VAL A 104 -25.04 -22.45 -6.99
N ALA A 105 -24.08 -22.17 -7.87
CA ALA A 105 -22.68 -22.54 -7.65
C ALA A 105 -22.09 -21.90 -6.37
N LEU A 106 -22.38 -20.62 -6.13
CA LEU A 106 -22.01 -19.93 -4.89
C LEU A 106 -22.67 -20.56 -3.66
N SER A 107 -23.90 -21.04 -3.77
CA SER A 107 -24.59 -21.70 -2.65
C SER A 107 -23.85 -22.97 -2.22
N TYR A 108 -23.43 -23.80 -3.18
CA TYR A 108 -22.56 -24.93 -2.89
C TYR A 108 -21.21 -24.48 -2.33
N PHE A 109 -20.61 -23.41 -2.88
CA PHE A 109 -19.32 -22.91 -2.38
C PHE A 109 -19.39 -22.52 -0.90
N ILE A 110 -20.41 -21.75 -0.52
CA ILE A 110 -20.68 -21.34 0.87
C ILE A 110 -20.90 -22.56 1.79
N GLN A 111 -21.62 -23.58 1.32
CA GLN A 111 -21.80 -24.82 2.09
C GLN A 111 -20.47 -25.56 2.28
N GLY A 112 -19.63 -25.65 1.24
CA GLY A 112 -18.30 -26.25 1.30
C GLY A 112 -17.39 -25.54 2.31
N GLU A 113 -17.34 -24.21 2.26
CA GLU A 113 -16.61 -23.37 3.23
C GLU A 113 -17.16 -23.56 4.66
N SER A 114 -18.49 -23.66 4.82
CA SER A 114 -19.13 -23.93 6.11
C SER A 114 -18.73 -25.30 6.68
N TYR A 115 -18.61 -26.33 5.85
CA TYR A 115 -18.09 -27.64 6.27
C TYR A 115 -16.60 -27.60 6.61
N MET A 116 -15.78 -26.86 5.83
CA MET A 116 -14.36 -26.65 6.16
C MET A 116 -14.18 -26.01 7.54
N ARG A 117 -14.98 -24.98 7.86
CA ARG A 117 -14.96 -24.32 9.18
C ARG A 117 -15.34 -25.25 10.33
N GLN A 118 -16.25 -26.19 10.07
CA GLN A 118 -16.63 -27.24 11.01
C GLN A 118 -15.64 -28.41 11.05
N GLN A 119 -14.56 -28.37 10.26
CA GLN A 119 -13.57 -29.44 10.09
C GLN A 119 -14.17 -30.74 9.52
N ASP A 120 -15.33 -30.68 8.88
CA ASP A 120 -15.93 -31.79 8.14
C ASP A 120 -15.38 -31.80 6.70
N PHE A 121 -14.09 -32.12 6.59
CA PHE A 121 -13.36 -32.01 5.32
C PHE A 121 -13.89 -32.93 4.22
N ASP A 122 -14.42 -34.10 4.59
CA ASP A 122 -14.99 -35.04 3.63
C ASP A 122 -16.22 -34.44 2.94
N LYS A 123 -17.14 -33.83 3.71
CA LYS A 123 -18.29 -33.12 3.13
C LYS A 123 -17.89 -31.87 2.37
N ALA A 124 -16.89 -31.13 2.86
CA ALA A 124 -16.38 -29.98 2.13
C ALA A 124 -15.89 -30.38 0.72
N VAL A 125 -15.05 -31.42 0.63
CA VAL A 125 -14.55 -31.95 -0.64
C VAL A 125 -15.69 -32.46 -1.53
N GLU A 126 -16.68 -33.14 -0.95
CA GLU A 126 -17.87 -33.59 -1.69
C GLU A 126 -18.60 -32.40 -2.33
N VAL A 127 -18.91 -31.36 -1.54
CA VAL A 127 -19.65 -30.18 -1.99
C VAL A 127 -18.87 -29.36 -3.01
N PHE A 128 -17.58 -29.09 -2.79
CA PHE A 128 -16.73 -28.44 -3.79
C PHE A 128 -16.65 -29.25 -5.08
N GLY A 129 -16.64 -30.58 -4.97
CA GLY A 129 -16.68 -31.51 -6.10
C GLY A 129 -17.90 -31.33 -7.00
N ILE A 130 -19.05 -30.93 -6.46
CA ILE A 130 -20.26 -30.61 -7.25
C ILE A 130 -19.96 -29.42 -8.16
N ILE A 131 -19.37 -28.35 -7.63
CA ILE A 131 -19.07 -27.13 -8.38
C ILE A 131 -18.08 -27.41 -9.52
N ILE A 132 -17.01 -28.14 -9.20
CA ILE A 132 -15.95 -28.46 -10.16
C ILE A 132 -16.50 -29.28 -11.34
N LYS A 133 -17.43 -30.21 -11.08
CA LYS A 133 -17.99 -31.11 -12.09
C LYS A 133 -19.18 -30.51 -12.82
N GLU A 134 -20.09 -29.86 -12.11
CA GLU A 134 -21.41 -29.48 -12.62
C GLU A 134 -21.52 -27.99 -12.97
N TYR A 135 -20.71 -27.12 -12.37
CA TYR A 135 -20.85 -25.66 -12.50
C TYR A 135 -19.54 -24.96 -12.89
N SER A 136 -18.82 -25.56 -13.85
CA SER A 136 -17.48 -25.12 -14.24
C SER A 136 -17.41 -23.73 -14.87
N LEU A 137 -18.53 -23.21 -15.40
CA LEU A 137 -18.62 -21.92 -16.08
C LEU A 137 -19.22 -20.81 -15.19
N ALA A 138 -19.47 -21.12 -13.91
CA ALA A 138 -20.02 -20.17 -12.96
C ALA A 138 -18.96 -19.17 -12.48
N GLN A 139 -19.36 -17.90 -12.37
CA GLN A 139 -18.51 -16.78 -11.99
C GLN A 139 -19.18 -15.94 -10.90
N ALA A 140 -18.40 -15.33 -10.03
CA ALA A 140 -18.90 -14.44 -8.99
C ALA A 140 -18.10 -13.14 -8.95
N TRP A 141 -18.78 -12.05 -8.57
CA TRP A 141 -18.16 -10.73 -8.43
C TRP A 141 -17.48 -10.62 -7.07
N ASP A 142 -16.22 -10.19 -7.07
CA ASP A 142 -15.52 -9.75 -5.87
C ASP A 142 -15.65 -8.23 -5.74
N PRO A 143 -16.13 -7.70 -4.60
CA PRO A 143 -16.20 -6.25 -4.35
C PRO A 143 -14.86 -5.51 -4.44
N ARG A 144 -13.72 -6.22 -4.50
CA ARG A 144 -12.39 -5.67 -4.81
C ARG A 144 -12.15 -5.42 -6.31
N GLY A 145 -13.12 -5.72 -7.18
CA GLY A 145 -13.14 -5.22 -8.56
C GLY A 145 -12.98 -6.25 -9.67
N TRP A 146 -13.05 -7.55 -9.39
CA TRP A 146 -12.89 -8.60 -10.42
C TRP A 146 -13.95 -9.69 -10.32
N TYR A 147 -14.19 -10.39 -11.44
CA TYR A 147 -14.92 -11.66 -11.43
C TYR A 147 -13.96 -12.82 -11.23
N TRP A 148 -14.37 -13.80 -10.43
CA TRP A 148 -13.63 -15.03 -10.20
C TRP A 148 -14.45 -16.26 -10.59
N GLN A 149 -13.78 -17.31 -11.02
CA GLN A 149 -14.38 -18.58 -11.41
C GLN A 149 -14.57 -19.46 -10.18
N ILE A 150 -15.83 -19.86 -9.91
CA ILE A 150 -16.19 -20.52 -8.66
C ILE A 150 -15.62 -21.94 -8.59
N SER A 151 -15.61 -22.65 -9.71
CA SER A 151 -15.01 -24.00 -9.81
C SER A 151 -13.51 -24.01 -9.54
N ARG A 152 -12.80 -22.94 -9.91
CA ARG A 152 -11.37 -22.82 -9.61
C ARG A 152 -11.11 -22.57 -8.14
N ALA A 153 -11.88 -21.66 -7.51
CA ALA A 153 -11.80 -21.46 -6.07
C ALA A 153 -12.16 -22.74 -5.29
N ALA A 154 -13.16 -23.50 -5.76
CA ALA A 154 -13.54 -24.78 -5.18
C ALA A 154 -12.40 -25.81 -5.31
N GLN A 155 -11.73 -25.87 -6.46
CA GLN A 155 -10.54 -26.72 -6.65
C GLN A 155 -9.40 -26.28 -5.72
N ASP A 156 -9.13 -24.97 -5.62
CA ASP A 156 -8.11 -24.43 -4.73
C ASP A 156 -8.41 -24.77 -3.24
N SER A 157 -9.69 -24.84 -2.86
CA SER A 157 -10.14 -25.25 -1.52
C SER A 157 -9.96 -26.76 -1.28
N VAL A 158 -10.29 -27.60 -2.27
CA VAL A 158 -10.00 -29.05 -2.23
C VAL A 158 -8.50 -29.29 -2.14
N ASP A 159 -7.71 -28.59 -2.96
CA ASP A 159 -6.26 -28.65 -2.95
C ASP A 159 -5.72 -28.19 -1.60
N LYS A 160 -6.28 -27.15 -0.96
CA LYS A 160 -5.92 -26.72 0.40
C LYS A 160 -6.20 -27.80 1.45
N ILE A 161 -7.33 -28.48 1.39
CA ILE A 161 -7.65 -29.61 2.27
C ILE A 161 -6.62 -30.75 2.08
N GLN A 162 -6.25 -31.03 0.82
CA GLN A 162 -5.27 -32.07 0.48
C GLN A 162 -3.83 -31.65 0.82
N LYS A 163 -3.47 -30.38 0.62
CA LYS A 163 -2.15 -29.77 0.90
C LYS A 163 -1.92 -29.45 2.37
N ARG A 164 -2.96 -29.32 3.19
CA ARG A 164 -2.79 -29.41 4.66
C ARG A 164 -2.10 -30.73 5.08
N GLN A 165 -1.99 -31.71 4.18
CA GLN A 165 -1.22 -32.95 4.36
C GLN A 165 0.19 -32.92 3.72
N LYS A 166 0.59 -31.88 2.97
CA LYS A 166 1.93 -31.65 2.39
C LYS A 166 2.23 -30.16 2.19
N LEU A 167 3.27 -29.65 2.86
CA LEU A 167 3.81 -28.29 2.71
C LEU A 167 4.04 -27.92 1.24
N GLU A 168 3.68 -26.68 0.85
CA GLU A 168 3.86 -26.19 -0.53
C GLU A 168 5.33 -26.16 -0.94
N GLU A 169 5.63 -26.71 -2.12
CA GLU A 169 6.89 -26.46 -2.82
C GLU A 169 6.74 -25.12 -3.57
N GLU A 170 7.63 -24.15 -3.29
CA GLU A 170 7.75 -22.95 -4.11
C GLU A 170 7.94 -23.33 -5.59
N GLU A 171 7.44 -22.50 -6.52
CA GLU A 171 7.80 -22.65 -7.93
C GLU A 171 9.33 -22.73 -8.08
N PRO A 172 9.91 -23.50 -9.00
CA PRO A 172 11.36 -23.63 -9.09
C PRO A 172 12.04 -22.26 -9.30
N PHE A 173 12.86 -21.84 -8.32
CA PHE A 173 13.69 -20.64 -8.43
C PHE A 173 14.80 -20.88 -9.46
N ILE A 174 14.82 -20.08 -10.53
CA ILE A 174 15.90 -20.15 -11.52
C ILE A 174 17.11 -19.43 -10.94
N GLU A 175 18.08 -20.19 -10.43
CA GLU A 175 19.36 -19.63 -10.03
C GLU A 175 20.05 -18.94 -11.22
N ARG A 176 20.47 -17.69 -11.00
CA ARG A 176 21.19 -16.88 -11.98
C ARG A 176 22.54 -16.46 -11.40
N PRO A 177 23.60 -16.40 -12.22
CA PRO A 177 24.94 -16.06 -11.73
C PRO A 177 24.97 -14.61 -11.21
N ALA A 178 25.63 -14.38 -10.09
CA ALA A 178 25.95 -13.03 -9.64
C ALA A 178 27.04 -12.42 -10.53
N THR A 179 26.73 -11.33 -11.24
CA THR A 179 27.66 -10.71 -12.19
C THR A 179 27.90 -9.23 -11.90
N LYS A 180 29.10 -8.74 -12.28
CA LYS A 180 29.45 -7.31 -12.25
C LYS A 180 29.23 -6.72 -13.63
N LEU A 181 28.58 -5.55 -13.68
CA LEU A 181 28.42 -4.80 -14.91
C LEU A 181 29.62 -3.88 -15.16
N ASN A 182 30.25 -4.03 -16.33
CA ASN A 182 31.28 -3.11 -16.81
C ASN A 182 30.83 -2.51 -18.14
N LEU A 183 30.64 -1.19 -18.17
CA LEU A 183 30.28 -0.48 -19.38
C LEU A 183 31.51 -0.34 -20.30
N SER A 184 31.33 -0.68 -21.57
CA SER A 184 32.24 -0.39 -22.67
C SER A 184 32.32 1.10 -23.02
N ASP A 185 31.24 1.85 -22.76
CA ASP A 185 31.18 3.31 -22.93
C ASP A 185 30.39 3.94 -21.77
N PRO A 186 31.06 4.43 -20.71
CA PRO A 186 30.39 5.08 -19.57
C PRO A 186 29.90 6.51 -19.87
N GLY A 187 30.18 7.04 -21.07
CA GLY A 187 29.93 8.43 -21.46
C GLY A 187 31.00 9.41 -20.97
N THR A 188 31.16 10.54 -21.65
CA THR A 188 32.22 11.53 -21.36
C THR A 188 31.87 12.57 -20.30
N GLU A 189 30.61 12.76 -19.96
CA GLU A 189 30.18 13.73 -18.94
C GLU A 189 29.47 13.02 -17.79
N ASP A 190 29.88 13.25 -16.54
CA ASP A 190 29.24 12.66 -15.36
C ASP A 190 27.82 13.21 -15.14
N PHE A 191 27.65 14.52 -15.31
CA PHE A 191 26.38 15.25 -15.26
C PHE A 191 26.22 15.98 -16.58
N VAL A 192 25.36 15.45 -17.45
CA VAL A 192 25.24 15.90 -18.85
C VAL A 192 24.57 17.27 -18.89
N ASP A 193 25.27 18.25 -19.45
CA ASP A 193 24.72 19.57 -19.75
C ASP A 193 24.12 19.58 -21.16
N TYR A 194 22.80 19.35 -21.22
CA TYR A 194 22.06 19.27 -22.47
C TYR A 194 22.10 20.58 -23.27
N THR A 195 22.37 21.73 -22.67
CA THR A 195 22.46 23.00 -23.41
C THR A 195 23.64 23.04 -24.39
N LYS A 196 24.64 22.17 -24.23
CA LYS A 196 25.78 22.03 -25.16
C LYS A 196 25.41 21.31 -26.45
N TYR A 197 24.36 20.48 -26.43
CA TYR A 197 24.05 19.55 -27.52
C TYR A 197 22.70 19.81 -28.18
N GLY A 198 21.96 20.82 -27.72
CA GLY A 198 20.61 21.09 -28.17
C GLY A 198 20.01 22.32 -27.50
N GLU A 199 18.71 22.49 -27.65
CA GLU A 199 17.97 23.66 -27.17
C GLU A 199 16.66 23.23 -26.49
N PHE A 200 16.40 23.77 -25.31
CA PHE A 200 15.10 23.65 -24.63
C PHE A 200 14.13 24.71 -25.17
N LYS A 201 12.96 24.29 -25.65
CA LYS A 201 11.91 25.19 -26.15
C LYS A 201 10.67 25.10 -25.28
N ASN A 202 9.98 26.22 -25.11
CA ASN A 202 8.72 26.34 -24.37
C ASN A 202 8.79 25.78 -22.94
N VAL A 203 9.91 26.03 -22.24
CA VAL A 203 10.09 25.62 -20.85
C VAL A 203 8.98 26.20 -19.98
N GLY A 204 8.41 25.36 -19.11
CA GLY A 204 7.32 25.72 -18.21
C GLY A 204 5.93 25.73 -18.86
N THR A 205 5.78 25.21 -20.08
CA THR A 205 4.48 25.07 -20.75
C THR A 205 4.22 23.63 -21.18
N LYS A 206 2.99 23.36 -21.64
CA LYS A 206 2.57 22.07 -22.21
C LYS A 206 3.25 21.71 -23.54
N ASP A 207 3.82 22.71 -24.21
CA ASP A 207 4.47 22.59 -25.52
C ASP A 207 5.99 22.40 -25.38
N TYR A 208 6.47 22.06 -24.18
CA TYR A 208 7.87 21.81 -23.89
C TYR A 208 8.45 20.75 -24.82
N VAL A 209 9.63 21.04 -25.38
CA VAL A 209 10.41 20.07 -26.14
C VAL A 209 11.90 20.39 -26.07
N TYR A 210 12.73 19.35 -26.02
CA TYR A 210 14.16 19.48 -26.22
C TYR A 210 14.54 19.06 -27.65
N VAL A 211 15.19 19.96 -28.37
CA VAL A 211 15.63 19.74 -29.76
C VAL A 211 17.13 19.45 -29.77
N ILE A 212 17.51 18.26 -30.24
CA ILE A 212 18.91 17.85 -30.35
C ILE A 212 19.54 18.50 -31.58
N ASN A 213 20.63 19.25 -31.39
CA ASN A 213 21.42 19.87 -32.45
C ASN A 213 22.73 19.09 -32.73
N ASP A 214 23.29 18.42 -31.72
CA ASP A 214 24.46 17.55 -31.83
C ASP A 214 24.19 16.16 -31.25
N GLN A 215 23.62 15.29 -32.09
CA GLN A 215 23.29 13.90 -31.74
C GLN A 215 24.53 13.08 -31.39
N ALA A 216 25.65 13.29 -32.08
CA ALA A 216 26.85 12.49 -31.91
C ALA A 216 27.57 12.86 -30.60
N GLY A 217 27.68 14.16 -30.31
CA GLY A 217 28.20 14.66 -29.05
C GLY A 217 27.33 14.25 -27.86
N LEU A 218 26.01 14.38 -27.96
CA LEU A 218 25.12 13.95 -26.89
C LEU A 218 25.21 12.45 -26.63
N SER A 219 25.25 11.64 -27.69
CA SER A 219 25.41 10.18 -27.57
C SER A 219 26.71 9.80 -26.84
N LYS A 220 27.80 10.54 -27.11
CA LYS A 220 29.10 10.37 -26.45
C LYS A 220 29.08 10.85 -25.00
N ALA A 221 28.33 11.91 -24.69
CA ALA A 221 28.21 12.44 -23.34
C ALA A 221 27.47 11.47 -22.40
N VAL A 222 26.35 10.91 -22.86
CA VAL A 222 25.49 10.03 -22.04
C VAL A 222 26.08 8.63 -21.85
N GLY A 223 26.71 8.04 -22.87
CA GLY A 223 27.26 6.67 -22.81
C GLY A 223 26.27 5.59 -23.24
N GLU A 224 26.69 4.32 -23.26
CA GLU A 224 25.89 3.23 -23.83
C GLU A 224 24.62 2.94 -23.03
N GLY A 225 23.52 2.67 -23.75
CA GLY A 225 22.24 2.28 -23.15
C GLY A 225 21.38 3.46 -22.70
N ILE A 226 21.94 4.67 -22.67
CA ILE A 226 21.26 5.89 -22.28
C ILE A 226 20.84 6.66 -23.54
N TYR A 227 19.59 7.13 -23.60
CA TYR A 227 19.11 7.85 -24.77
C TYR A 227 19.87 9.17 -24.93
N PRO A 228 20.34 9.49 -26.16
CA PRO A 228 19.98 8.83 -27.41
C PRO A 228 20.93 7.71 -27.91
N ASN A 229 21.96 7.34 -27.13
CA ASN A 229 22.91 6.27 -27.43
C ASN A 229 22.39 4.86 -27.07
N THR A 230 21.20 4.51 -27.55
CA THR A 230 20.55 3.22 -27.22
C THR A 230 21.07 2.03 -28.02
N THR A 231 21.72 2.27 -29.16
CA THR A 231 22.11 1.20 -30.10
C THR A 231 23.54 0.67 -29.91
N SER A 232 24.41 1.43 -29.25
CA SER A 232 25.80 1.04 -28.99
C SER A 232 25.91 -0.24 -28.15
N VAL A 233 24.96 -0.47 -27.24
CA VAL A 233 24.86 -1.68 -26.41
C VAL A 233 24.93 -2.96 -27.25
N ARG A 234 24.32 -2.97 -28.44
CA ARG A 234 24.33 -4.15 -29.34
C ARG A 234 25.71 -4.42 -29.96
N LYS A 235 26.60 -3.42 -29.95
CA LYS A 235 27.98 -3.53 -30.43
C LYS A 235 28.93 -3.98 -29.31
N ASN A 236 28.50 -3.91 -28.05
CA ASN A 236 29.26 -4.40 -26.90
C ASN A 236 29.57 -5.91 -27.08
N ARG A 237 30.84 -6.29 -26.91
CA ARG A 237 31.26 -7.70 -27.08
C ARG A 237 30.59 -8.60 -26.04
N ARG A 238 30.42 -8.11 -24.81
CA ARG A 238 29.75 -8.86 -23.75
C ARG A 238 28.27 -9.09 -24.06
N PHE A 239 27.56 -8.12 -24.65
CA PHE A 239 26.17 -8.32 -25.10
C PHE A 239 26.03 -9.57 -25.98
N LYS A 240 26.96 -9.76 -26.93
CA LYS A 240 26.96 -10.93 -27.82
C LYS A 240 27.25 -12.24 -27.07
N SER A 241 28.17 -12.22 -26.10
CA SER A 241 28.49 -13.37 -25.23
C SER A 241 27.30 -13.77 -24.36
N VAL A 242 26.75 -12.82 -23.58
CA VAL A 242 25.60 -13.05 -22.68
C VAL A 242 24.39 -13.58 -23.44
N ARG A 243 24.14 -13.07 -24.65
CA ARG A 243 23.08 -13.60 -25.53
C ARG A 243 23.36 -15.03 -25.97
N LYS A 244 24.60 -15.37 -26.33
CA LYS A 244 24.98 -16.74 -26.74
C LYS A 244 24.91 -17.73 -25.57
N GLU A 245 25.13 -17.25 -24.35
CA GLU A 245 25.02 -17.99 -23.09
C GLU A 245 23.56 -18.26 -22.66
N GLY A 246 22.55 -17.75 -23.39
CA GLY A 246 21.12 -17.94 -23.05
C GLY A 246 20.64 -17.07 -21.88
N ARG A 247 21.51 -16.27 -21.26
CA ARG A 247 21.20 -15.47 -20.05
C ARG A 247 20.18 -14.34 -20.28
N LEU A 248 19.89 -13.98 -21.54
CA LEU A 248 18.88 -12.99 -21.91
C LEU A 248 17.50 -13.61 -22.22
N GLU A 249 17.33 -14.92 -22.09
CA GLU A 249 16.06 -15.61 -22.28
C GLU A 249 15.06 -15.28 -21.14
N GLY A 250 13.77 -15.36 -21.45
CA GLY A 250 12.69 -14.97 -20.54
C GLY A 250 12.30 -13.50 -20.63
N SER A 251 11.54 -13.05 -19.63
CA SER A 251 11.06 -11.68 -19.50
C SER A 251 12.16 -10.76 -18.96
N GLN A 252 12.13 -9.47 -19.30
CA GLN A 252 12.98 -8.47 -18.65
C GLN A 252 12.69 -8.33 -17.15
N TRP A 253 11.45 -8.62 -16.75
CA TRP A 253 11.01 -8.59 -15.36
C TRP A 253 11.70 -9.68 -14.51
N ASP A 254 11.97 -10.86 -15.08
CA ASP A 254 12.70 -11.96 -14.41
C ASP A 254 14.16 -11.59 -14.06
N LEU A 255 14.70 -10.56 -14.70
CA LEU A 255 16.07 -10.09 -14.51
C LEU A 255 16.15 -8.83 -13.64
N LEU A 256 15.04 -8.16 -13.34
CA LEU A 256 15.05 -6.86 -12.65
C LEU A 256 15.62 -6.93 -11.23
N HIS A 257 15.31 -8.01 -10.51
CA HIS A 257 15.80 -8.27 -9.15
C HIS A 257 16.87 -9.38 -9.11
N SER A 258 17.33 -9.83 -10.28
CA SER A 258 18.35 -10.87 -10.38
C SER A 258 19.73 -10.36 -9.97
N PRO A 259 20.59 -11.21 -9.38
CA PRO A 259 21.99 -10.87 -9.16
C PRO A 259 22.82 -10.80 -10.47
N ASP A 260 22.25 -11.21 -11.62
CA ASP A 260 22.90 -11.11 -12.93
C ASP A 260 22.75 -9.71 -13.54
N LEU A 261 23.46 -8.72 -12.97
CA LEU A 261 23.37 -7.31 -13.35
C LEU A 261 23.81 -7.04 -14.81
N GLU A 262 24.75 -7.84 -15.34
CA GLU A 262 25.18 -7.74 -16.74
C GLU A 262 24.05 -8.13 -17.71
N ALA A 263 23.38 -9.27 -17.46
CA ALA A 263 22.25 -9.71 -18.26
C ALA A 263 21.05 -8.77 -18.10
N ALA A 264 20.78 -8.32 -16.87
CA ALA A 264 19.71 -7.36 -16.58
C ALA A 264 19.90 -6.06 -17.39
N PHE A 265 21.10 -5.47 -17.36
CA PHE A 265 21.39 -4.24 -18.10
C PHE A 265 21.17 -4.42 -19.60
N PHE A 266 21.71 -5.48 -20.19
CA PHE A 266 21.56 -5.74 -21.62
C PHE A 266 20.12 -6.02 -22.02
N LYS A 267 19.38 -6.76 -21.20
CA LYS A 267 17.97 -7.05 -21.43
C LYS A 267 17.15 -5.77 -21.39
N TRP A 268 17.29 -4.95 -20.35
CA TRP A 268 16.53 -3.72 -20.18
C TRP A 268 16.90 -2.64 -21.20
N ALA A 269 18.20 -2.40 -21.43
CA ALA A 269 18.64 -1.41 -22.41
C ALA A 269 18.18 -1.74 -23.85
N THR A 270 17.87 -3.01 -24.13
CA THR A 270 17.37 -3.46 -25.44
C THR A 270 15.90 -3.89 -25.43
N ALA A 271 15.17 -3.70 -24.31
CA ALA A 271 13.80 -4.13 -24.15
C ALA A 271 12.83 -3.35 -25.06
N SER A 272 11.72 -4.01 -25.41
CA SER A 272 10.62 -3.42 -26.19
C SER A 272 9.62 -2.69 -25.30
N GLU A 273 10.12 -1.81 -24.43
CA GLU A 273 9.34 -0.97 -23.52
C GLU A 273 9.31 0.49 -23.99
N PRO A 274 8.30 1.29 -23.57
CA PRO A 274 8.33 2.75 -23.73
C PRO A 274 9.66 3.32 -23.24
N GLN A 275 10.19 4.32 -23.96
CA GLN A 275 11.58 4.73 -23.77
C GLN A 275 11.85 5.29 -22.36
N GLY A 276 10.91 6.02 -21.76
CA GLY A 276 11.03 6.48 -20.37
C GLY A 276 11.07 5.34 -19.35
N VAL A 277 10.18 4.35 -19.49
CA VAL A 277 10.13 3.15 -18.64
C VAL A 277 11.43 2.35 -18.73
N LYS A 278 11.91 2.14 -19.94
CA LYS A 278 13.17 1.46 -20.23
C LYS A 278 14.36 2.15 -19.57
N LEU A 279 14.44 3.47 -19.68
CA LEU A 279 15.49 4.27 -19.04
C LEU A 279 15.41 4.19 -17.52
N PHE A 280 14.21 4.20 -16.94
CA PHE A 280 14.03 4.14 -15.49
C PHE A 280 14.61 2.84 -14.92
N TYR A 281 14.22 1.70 -15.49
CA TYR A 281 14.72 0.39 -15.03
C TYR A 281 16.18 0.13 -15.43
N THR A 282 16.64 0.68 -16.56
CA THR A 282 18.09 0.69 -16.86
C THR A 282 18.86 1.49 -15.81
N GLY A 283 18.33 2.63 -15.37
CA GLY A 283 18.87 3.43 -14.27
C GLY A 283 18.91 2.66 -12.95
N LEU A 284 17.83 1.95 -12.61
CA LEU A 284 17.76 1.10 -11.40
C LEU A 284 18.84 0.01 -11.41
N ILE A 285 19.09 -0.62 -12.57
CA ILE A 285 20.12 -1.67 -12.69
C ILE A 285 21.53 -1.07 -12.57
N LEU A 286 21.75 0.10 -13.16
CA LEU A 286 23.01 0.82 -13.03
C LEU A 286 23.26 1.23 -11.57
N GLU A 287 22.22 1.63 -10.85
CA GLU A 287 22.29 1.91 -9.41
C GLU A 287 22.67 0.65 -8.61
N LYS A 288 21.97 -0.46 -8.81
CA LYS A 288 22.31 -1.76 -8.19
C LYS A 288 23.74 -2.21 -8.52
N ALA A 289 24.28 -1.82 -9.67
CA ALA A 289 25.67 -2.09 -10.08
C ALA A 289 26.70 -1.10 -9.50
N GLY A 290 26.29 -0.10 -8.71
CA GLY A 290 27.16 0.95 -8.17
C GLY A 290 27.58 2.02 -9.18
N LEU A 291 26.99 2.03 -10.37
CA LEU A 291 27.25 2.99 -11.45
C LEU A 291 26.36 4.23 -11.32
N ILE A 292 26.43 4.88 -10.15
CA ILE A 292 25.47 5.90 -9.71
C ILE A 292 25.38 7.09 -10.68
N LYS A 293 26.52 7.56 -11.22
CA LYS A 293 26.53 8.69 -12.17
C LYS A 293 25.78 8.34 -13.46
N GLN A 294 25.95 7.11 -13.95
CA GLN A 294 25.25 6.63 -15.14
C GLN A 294 23.75 6.43 -14.85
N ALA A 295 23.38 5.97 -13.67
CA ALA A 295 21.97 5.93 -13.24
C ALA A 295 21.36 7.34 -13.25
N ILE A 296 22.06 8.36 -12.71
CA ILE A 296 21.61 9.76 -12.77
C ILE A 296 21.44 10.24 -14.21
N LYS A 297 22.34 9.88 -15.14
CA LYS A 297 22.18 10.19 -16.57
C LYS A 297 20.91 9.55 -17.16
N CYS A 298 20.61 8.30 -16.83
CA CYS A 298 19.35 7.63 -17.24
C CYS A 298 18.14 8.41 -16.75
N TYR A 299 18.09 8.70 -15.46
CA TYR A 299 16.97 9.44 -14.87
C TYR A 299 16.82 10.84 -15.47
N TYR A 300 17.93 11.57 -15.66
CA TYR A 300 17.85 12.92 -16.22
C TYR A 300 17.46 12.92 -17.71
N SER A 301 17.85 11.88 -18.46
CA SER A 301 17.40 11.67 -19.84
C SER A 301 15.86 11.52 -19.92
N ILE A 302 15.23 10.90 -18.92
CA ILE A 302 13.76 10.81 -18.84
C ILE A 302 13.15 12.20 -18.69
N VAL A 303 13.65 13.01 -17.76
CA VAL A 303 13.14 14.37 -17.52
C VAL A 303 13.24 15.24 -18.78
N VAL A 304 14.38 15.16 -19.49
CA VAL A 304 14.64 15.98 -20.68
C VAL A 304 13.82 15.55 -21.89
N HIS A 305 13.77 14.24 -22.19
CA HIS A 305 13.25 13.73 -23.46
C HIS A 305 11.87 13.10 -23.36
N PHE A 306 11.50 12.57 -22.19
CA PHE A 306 10.30 11.76 -22.00
C PHE A 306 9.49 12.19 -20.77
N PRO A 307 9.25 13.50 -20.55
CA PRO A 307 8.67 13.99 -19.30
C PRO A 307 7.24 13.46 -19.03
N GLY A 308 6.48 13.18 -20.10
CA GLY A 308 5.13 12.62 -20.02
C GLY A 308 5.07 11.09 -20.06
N SER A 309 6.21 10.39 -20.01
CA SER A 309 6.17 8.92 -19.95
C SER A 309 5.61 8.45 -18.61
N TYR A 310 4.75 7.44 -18.66
CA TYR A 310 4.15 6.81 -17.49
C TYR A 310 4.22 5.28 -17.61
N SER A 311 4.00 4.62 -16.48
CA SER A 311 3.71 3.20 -16.36
C SER A 311 2.52 3.04 -15.42
N TRP A 312 2.18 1.79 -15.06
CA TRP A 312 1.04 1.49 -14.19
C TRP A 312 1.51 0.79 -12.93
N THR A 313 0.95 1.18 -11.79
CA THR A 313 1.09 0.44 -10.54
C THR A 313 0.23 -0.84 -10.55
N TYR A 314 0.36 -1.67 -9.52
CA TYR A 314 -0.50 -2.85 -9.33
C TYR A 314 -1.99 -2.47 -9.23
N TRP A 315 -2.30 -1.37 -8.54
CA TRP A 315 -3.66 -0.83 -8.38
C TRP A 315 -4.18 -0.09 -9.62
N HIS A 316 -3.47 -0.22 -10.75
CA HIS A 316 -3.80 0.44 -12.02
C HIS A 316 -3.88 1.97 -11.91
N THR A 317 -3.05 2.57 -11.06
CA THR A 317 -2.87 4.02 -11.01
C THR A 317 -1.66 4.44 -11.87
N PRO A 318 -1.70 5.60 -12.54
CA PRO A 318 -0.58 6.09 -13.33
C PRO A 318 0.65 6.37 -12.46
N TRP A 319 1.82 5.92 -12.92
CA TRP A 319 3.11 6.22 -12.32
C TRP A 319 3.99 6.97 -13.32
N TYR A 320 4.21 8.27 -13.09
CA TYR A 320 4.93 9.14 -14.01
C TYR A 320 6.45 9.02 -13.87
N MET A 321 7.10 8.58 -14.94
CA MET A 321 8.52 8.23 -14.94
C MET A 321 9.42 9.43 -14.61
N ALA A 322 9.06 10.63 -15.07
CA ALA A 322 9.90 11.82 -14.87
C ALA A 322 9.86 12.32 -13.42
N GLN A 323 8.69 12.26 -12.76
CA GLN A 323 8.57 12.56 -11.33
C GLN A 323 9.34 11.56 -10.47
N ALA A 324 9.25 10.27 -10.80
CA ALA A 324 10.05 9.21 -10.17
C ALA A 324 11.55 9.41 -10.42
N ALA A 325 11.94 9.79 -11.64
CA ALA A 325 13.32 10.05 -12.01
C ALA A 325 13.92 11.24 -11.24
N ILE A 326 13.19 12.34 -11.10
CA ILE A 326 13.60 13.49 -10.26
C ILE A 326 13.83 13.03 -8.82
N SER A 327 12.91 12.22 -8.28
CA SER A 327 13.00 11.68 -6.93
C SER A 327 14.26 10.82 -6.75
N LYS A 328 14.55 9.90 -7.69
CA LYS A 328 15.78 9.09 -7.69
C LYS A 328 17.04 9.93 -7.83
N ILE A 329 17.06 10.96 -8.69
CA ILE A 329 18.22 11.88 -8.81
C ILE A 329 18.51 12.54 -7.47
N ASN A 330 17.49 13.12 -6.83
CA ASN A 330 17.65 13.80 -5.55
C ASN A 330 18.10 12.84 -4.44
N PHE A 331 17.49 11.65 -4.37
CA PHE A 331 17.91 10.59 -3.46
C PHE A 331 19.39 10.21 -3.65
N LEU A 332 19.80 9.93 -4.89
CA LEU A 332 21.18 9.52 -5.20
C LEU A 332 22.21 10.61 -4.91
N LEU A 333 21.88 11.87 -5.18
CA LEU A 333 22.75 13.00 -4.84
C LEU A 333 22.90 13.18 -3.32
N ARG A 334 21.81 13.02 -2.55
CA ARG A 334 21.85 13.06 -1.07
C ARG A 334 22.72 11.94 -0.51
N ARG A 335 22.58 10.72 -1.04
CA ARG A 335 23.42 9.56 -0.64
C ARG A 335 24.87 9.66 -1.14
N ASN A 336 25.17 10.58 -2.05
CA ASN A 336 26.50 10.77 -2.63
C ASN A 336 26.94 12.25 -2.59
N PRO A 337 27.07 12.86 -1.38
CA PRO A 337 27.40 14.28 -1.25
C PRO A 337 28.76 14.65 -1.85
N GLN A 338 29.67 13.68 -2.00
CA GLN A 338 30.95 13.85 -2.67
C GLN A 338 30.83 14.28 -4.14
N PHE A 339 29.67 14.08 -4.78
CA PHE A 339 29.43 14.56 -6.13
C PHE A 339 29.34 16.09 -6.21
N ARG A 340 28.92 16.77 -5.14
CA ARG A 340 28.82 18.24 -5.06
C ARG A 340 27.99 18.87 -6.18
N TYR A 341 26.86 18.25 -6.50
CA TYR A 341 25.87 18.77 -7.45
C TYR A 341 24.47 18.72 -6.84
N LYS A 342 23.62 19.65 -7.28
CA LYS A 342 22.16 19.56 -7.17
C LYS A 342 21.52 19.80 -8.54
N LEU A 343 20.33 19.24 -8.75
CA LEU A 343 19.46 19.57 -9.88
C LEU A 343 18.49 20.67 -9.44
N ALA A 344 18.77 21.92 -9.83
CA ALA A 344 18.00 23.09 -9.40
C ALA A 344 16.87 23.42 -10.38
N ASP A 345 15.78 23.99 -9.86
CA ASP A 345 14.62 24.51 -10.60
C ASP A 345 13.89 23.47 -11.48
N VAL A 346 14.11 22.17 -11.22
CA VAL A 346 13.45 21.09 -11.94
C VAL A 346 12.03 20.88 -11.42
N TYR A 347 11.06 20.74 -12.32
CA TYR A 347 9.72 20.26 -11.99
C TYR A 347 9.04 19.62 -13.20
N VAL A 348 8.19 18.64 -12.93
CA VAL A 348 7.27 18.04 -13.91
C VAL A 348 5.89 17.97 -13.27
N ARG A 349 4.99 18.84 -13.73
CA ARG A 349 3.59 18.85 -13.30
C ARG A 349 2.74 18.11 -14.32
N ILE A 350 1.96 17.15 -13.83
CA ILE A 350 0.95 16.46 -14.61
C ILE A 350 -0.40 17.02 -14.20
N VAL A 351 -0.93 17.96 -14.98
CA VAL A 351 -2.28 18.48 -14.77
C VAL A 351 -3.27 17.37 -15.13
N ASN A 352 -4.25 17.12 -14.26
CA ASN A 352 -5.18 15.98 -14.27
C ASN A 352 -4.58 14.60 -13.93
N GLY A 353 -3.29 14.53 -13.56
CA GLY A 353 -2.60 13.26 -13.32
C GLY A 353 -2.95 12.52 -12.02
N TYR A 354 -4.11 12.80 -11.41
CA TYR A 354 -4.56 12.18 -10.16
C TYR A 354 -5.76 11.25 -10.38
N ASP A 355 -6.14 10.96 -11.61
CA ASP A 355 -7.09 9.90 -11.96
C ASP A 355 -6.41 8.79 -12.78
N ASN A 356 -7.20 7.86 -13.31
CA ASN A 356 -6.70 6.75 -14.14
C ASN A 356 -6.78 7.04 -15.66
N ASP A 357 -7.24 8.23 -16.07
CA ASP A 357 -7.40 8.65 -17.47
C ASP A 357 -6.23 9.53 -17.93
N VAL A 358 -5.11 8.87 -18.22
CA VAL A 358 -3.91 9.52 -18.77
C VAL A 358 -4.11 10.21 -20.13
N SER A 359 -5.27 10.04 -20.79
CA SER A 359 -5.56 10.70 -22.07
C SER A 359 -5.92 12.18 -21.90
N ASN A 360 -6.34 12.57 -20.69
CA ASN A 360 -6.70 13.93 -20.33
C ASN A 360 -5.51 14.74 -19.73
N ASP A 361 -4.37 14.08 -19.55
CA ASP A 361 -3.19 14.65 -18.90
C ASP A 361 -2.56 15.77 -19.71
N THR A 362 -2.12 16.82 -19.00
CA THR A 362 -1.26 17.86 -19.58
C THR A 362 0.06 17.95 -18.81
N VAL A 363 1.16 17.75 -19.53
CA VAL A 363 2.51 17.69 -18.95
C VAL A 363 3.20 19.05 -19.07
N ILE A 364 3.50 19.68 -17.94
CA ILE A 364 4.20 20.97 -17.87
C ILE A 364 5.59 20.74 -17.26
N VAL A 365 6.63 21.20 -17.95
CA VAL A 365 8.00 20.76 -17.66
C VAL A 365 8.96 21.93 -17.53
N ASN A 366 9.73 21.95 -16.45
CA ASN A 366 11.01 22.60 -16.39
C ASN A 366 12.10 21.55 -16.14
N PRO A 367 13.02 21.33 -17.09
CA PRO A 367 14.05 20.31 -16.93
C PRO A 367 15.09 20.69 -15.87
N GLY A 368 15.11 21.93 -15.39
CA GLY A 368 16.06 22.41 -14.41
C GLY A 368 17.48 22.54 -14.96
N ARG A 369 18.45 22.70 -14.05
CA ARG A 369 19.88 22.77 -14.39
C ARG A 369 20.76 22.19 -13.29
N TRP A 370 21.90 21.63 -13.70
CA TRP A 370 22.94 21.22 -12.76
C TRP A 370 23.60 22.44 -12.13
N VAL A 371 23.64 22.47 -10.80
CA VAL A 371 24.32 23.50 -10.02
C VAL A 371 25.38 22.84 -9.16
N ARG A 372 26.63 23.30 -9.29
CA ARG A 372 27.73 22.85 -8.44
C ARG A 372 27.59 23.45 -7.05
N ILE A 373 27.81 22.63 -6.04
CA ILE A 373 27.81 23.05 -4.63
C ILE A 373 29.27 23.28 -4.24
N ASP A 374 29.64 24.53 -3.95
CA ASP A 374 30.98 24.86 -3.43
C ASP A 374 31.15 24.28 -2.00
N LYS A 375 32.41 24.03 -1.58
CA LYS A 375 32.80 23.34 -0.32
C LYS A 375 31.84 23.64 0.83
N GLU A 376 31.51 22.59 1.61
CA GLU A 376 30.79 22.62 2.90
C GLU A 376 30.49 24.05 3.33
N THR A 377 29.29 24.55 2.98
CA THR A 377 28.66 25.47 3.91
C THR A 377 28.63 24.69 5.21
N GLU A 378 29.56 25.00 6.13
CA GLU A 378 29.38 24.75 7.55
C GLU A 378 27.95 25.21 7.83
N VAL A 379 27.08 24.22 7.96
CA VAL A 379 25.68 24.48 8.24
C VAL A 379 25.70 24.95 9.68
N ASP A 380 25.75 26.27 9.81
CA ASP A 380 25.53 26.96 11.05
C ASP A 380 24.18 26.41 11.56
N LYS A 381 24.22 25.54 12.58
CA LYS A 381 23.07 24.94 13.29
C LYS A 381 22.27 26.06 13.97
N LYS A 382 21.76 26.99 13.19
CA LYS A 382 20.87 28.02 13.68
C LYS A 382 19.54 27.33 13.81
N GLU A 383 19.15 27.09 15.06
CA GLU A 383 17.76 26.82 15.41
C GLU A 383 16.86 27.70 14.51
N PRO A 384 15.91 27.12 13.78
CA PRO A 384 15.01 27.91 12.96
C PRO A 384 14.30 28.89 13.89
N LYS A 385 14.73 30.15 13.88
CA LYS A 385 14.11 31.22 14.68
C LYS A 385 12.62 31.16 14.41
N ALA A 386 11.82 31.03 15.47
CA ALA A 386 10.37 30.98 15.39
C ALA A 386 9.86 32.10 14.46
N LYS A 387 9.57 31.73 13.21
CA LYS A 387 9.04 32.67 12.23
C LYS A 387 7.59 32.91 12.63
N ARG A 388 7.13 34.16 12.51
CA ARG A 388 5.76 34.55 12.86
C ARG A 388 4.77 33.65 12.11
N ALA A 389 3.81 33.05 12.81
CA ALA A 389 2.79 32.20 12.18
C ALA A 389 1.99 32.98 11.12
N LYS A 390 1.81 32.37 9.94
CA LYS A 390 0.88 32.81 8.90
C LYS A 390 -0.52 32.27 9.18
N LYS A 391 -0.61 31.00 9.60
CA LYS A 391 -1.86 30.31 9.93
C LYS A 391 -1.62 29.38 11.11
N ILE A 392 -2.60 29.30 12.01
CA ILE A 392 -2.66 28.32 13.11
C ILE A 392 -4.00 27.61 13.00
N ILE A 393 -4.02 26.29 13.16
CA ILE A 393 -5.21 25.45 13.15
C ILE A 393 -5.21 24.61 14.43
N GLY A 394 -6.38 24.47 15.05
CA GLY A 394 -6.57 23.82 16.36
C GLY A 394 -6.48 24.84 17.49
N ASP A 395 -7.48 24.82 18.38
CA ASP A 395 -7.56 25.74 19.52
C ASP A 395 -6.92 25.16 20.80
N GLY A 396 -6.65 23.84 20.80
CA GLY A 396 -6.15 23.11 21.95
C GLY A 396 -4.62 23.00 22.03
N ARG A 397 -4.17 21.95 22.73
CA ARG A 397 -2.74 21.62 22.90
C ARG A 397 -2.10 21.08 21.63
N VAL A 398 -2.87 20.50 20.71
CA VAL A 398 -2.40 20.02 19.41
C VAL A 398 -2.73 21.04 18.34
N ARG A 399 -1.72 21.56 17.65
CA ARG A 399 -1.90 22.64 16.67
C ARG A 399 -1.07 22.42 15.42
N LEU A 400 -1.61 22.82 14.28
CA LEU A 400 -0.85 22.93 13.04
C LEU A 400 -0.48 24.40 12.85
N LEU A 401 0.77 24.65 12.48
CA LEU A 401 1.27 25.99 12.27
C LEU A 401 1.89 26.08 10.87
N GLN A 402 1.40 27.03 10.07
CA GLN A 402 2.03 27.43 8.82
C GLN A 402 2.88 28.69 9.06
N ASN A 403 4.15 28.64 8.71
CA ASN A 403 5.06 29.80 8.78
C ASN A 403 4.89 30.74 7.57
N GLN A 404 5.50 31.93 7.62
CA GLN A 404 5.46 32.89 6.50
C GLN A 404 6.06 32.34 5.19
N ASN A 405 7.04 31.44 5.28
CA ASN A 405 7.63 30.76 4.12
C ASN A 405 6.81 29.55 3.66
N GLY A 406 5.62 29.34 4.21
CA GLY A 406 4.72 28.26 3.82
C GLY A 406 5.03 26.90 4.48
N ASP A 407 6.06 26.80 5.34
CA ASP A 407 6.36 25.55 6.03
C ASP A 407 5.26 25.21 7.03
N TRP A 408 4.84 23.95 7.04
CA TRP A 408 3.92 23.39 8.00
C TRP A 408 4.67 22.62 9.09
N GLN A 409 4.19 22.75 10.32
CA GLN A 409 4.62 21.93 11.46
C GLN A 409 3.41 21.54 12.31
N LEU A 410 3.48 20.36 12.91
CA LEU A 410 2.59 19.94 13.99
C LEU A 410 3.24 20.34 15.32
N GLN A 411 2.44 20.82 16.25
CA GLN A 411 2.87 21.19 17.60
C GLN A 411 2.03 20.49 18.66
N LEU A 412 2.70 20.04 19.72
CA LEU A 412 2.09 19.54 20.95
C LEU A 412 2.56 20.44 22.10
N GLU A 413 1.62 21.07 22.81
CA GLU A 413 1.89 22.02 23.90
C GLU A 413 2.85 23.16 23.49
N GLY A 414 2.73 23.61 22.23
CA GLY A 414 3.57 24.67 21.65
C GLY A 414 4.98 24.26 21.25
N LYS A 415 5.34 22.97 21.37
CA LYS A 415 6.61 22.41 20.89
C LYS A 415 6.40 21.67 19.58
N SER A 416 7.37 21.75 18.67
CA SER A 416 7.34 20.95 17.43
C SER A 416 7.21 19.46 17.76
N TYR A 417 6.35 18.77 17.02
CA TYR A 417 6.04 17.37 17.20
C TYR A 417 6.08 16.66 15.84
N LEU A 418 7.12 15.87 15.61
CA LEU A 418 7.22 14.98 14.45
C LEU A 418 6.66 13.60 14.83
N ILE A 419 5.69 13.11 14.07
CA ILE A 419 5.04 11.82 14.33
C ILE A 419 6.04 10.70 14.03
N LYS A 420 6.49 10.02 15.09
CA LYS A 420 7.30 8.79 15.07
C LYS A 420 6.34 7.64 15.40
N GLY A 421 5.52 7.31 14.41
CA GLY A 421 4.34 6.48 14.56
C GLY A 421 4.58 5.02 14.19
N ILE A 422 3.75 4.13 14.75
CA ILE A 422 3.65 2.74 14.32
C ILE A 422 2.21 2.23 14.44
N THR A 423 1.78 1.34 13.54
CA THR A 423 0.52 0.60 13.74
C THR A 423 0.72 -0.48 14.79
N TYR A 424 -0.27 -0.64 15.67
CA TYR A 424 -0.18 -1.55 16.80
C TYR A 424 -1.49 -2.32 17.01
N THR A 425 -1.48 -3.57 16.55
CA THR A 425 -2.55 -4.57 16.71
C THR A 425 -1.89 -5.94 16.80
N PRO A 426 -1.19 -6.28 17.90
CA PRO A 426 -0.49 -7.56 17.99
C PRO A 426 -1.49 -8.71 17.88
N THR A 427 -1.38 -9.49 16.81
CA THR A 427 -2.31 -10.58 16.50
C THR A 427 -1.66 -11.92 16.86
N LYS A 428 -2.36 -12.74 17.65
CA LYS A 428 -1.87 -14.08 18.00
C LYS A 428 -1.93 -15.00 16.77
N VAL A 429 -0.90 -15.83 16.61
CA VAL A 429 -0.87 -16.88 15.58
C VAL A 429 -2.11 -17.76 15.68
N GLY A 430 -2.76 -18.00 14.54
CA GLY A 430 -4.02 -18.72 14.41
C GLY A 430 -5.27 -17.83 14.50
N GLN A 431 -5.15 -16.57 14.94
CA GLN A 431 -6.22 -15.60 14.84
C GLN A 431 -6.24 -14.94 13.47
N SER A 432 -7.44 -14.62 13.01
CA SER A 432 -7.63 -13.96 11.73
C SER A 432 -8.96 -13.20 11.73
N PRO A 433 -9.01 -11.96 11.18
CA PRO A 433 -10.29 -11.42 10.75
C PRO A 433 -10.93 -12.42 9.77
N ASP A 434 -10.07 -13.14 9.04
CA ASP A 434 -10.18 -14.40 8.28
C ASP A 434 -11.45 -15.21 8.50
N ASP A 435 -11.44 -15.60 9.74
CA ASP A 435 -12.23 -16.67 10.26
C ASP A 435 -13.22 -16.06 11.26
N GLY A 436 -13.08 -14.79 11.63
CA GLY A 436 -13.76 -14.19 12.78
C GLY A 436 -13.17 -14.69 14.11
N THR A 437 -11.89 -15.05 14.12
CA THR A 437 -11.16 -15.48 15.33
C THR A 437 -10.28 -14.36 15.92
N LEU A 438 -10.19 -13.22 15.24
CA LEU A 438 -9.46 -12.04 15.73
C LEU A 438 -10.07 -11.52 17.04
N GLY A 439 -9.34 -11.71 18.13
CA GLY A 439 -9.71 -11.18 19.44
C GLY A 439 -9.22 -9.74 19.63
N ASN A 440 -9.57 -9.15 20.76
CA ASN A 440 -9.23 -7.76 21.07
C ASN A 440 -7.95 -7.71 21.89
N TRP A 441 -6.83 -7.40 21.24
CA TRP A 441 -5.51 -7.32 21.86
C TRP A 441 -5.45 -6.41 23.10
N MET A 442 -6.37 -5.45 23.23
CA MET A 442 -6.43 -4.56 24.41
C MET A 442 -7.04 -5.20 25.66
N LEU A 443 -7.50 -6.46 25.55
CA LEU A 443 -8.20 -7.19 26.60
C LEU A 443 -7.70 -8.64 26.75
N GLU A 444 -6.81 -9.10 25.86
CA GLU A 444 -6.30 -10.47 25.86
C GLU A 444 -5.26 -10.71 26.95
N ASP A 445 -5.50 -11.75 27.75
CA ASP A 445 -4.69 -12.26 28.86
C ASP A 445 -4.72 -13.79 28.79
N PHE A 446 -3.93 -14.36 27.88
CA PHE A 446 -3.90 -15.78 27.56
C PHE A 446 -3.23 -16.60 28.66
N ASP A 447 -2.29 -16.02 29.40
CA ASP A 447 -1.62 -16.70 30.52
C ASP A 447 -2.36 -16.54 31.87
N ASN A 448 -3.42 -15.72 31.90
CA ASN A 448 -4.29 -15.44 33.04
C ASN A 448 -3.54 -14.81 34.23
N ASN A 449 -2.52 -13.99 33.95
CA ASN A 449 -1.74 -13.32 34.98
C ASN A 449 -2.34 -11.97 35.44
N GLY A 450 -3.43 -11.52 34.80
CA GLY A 450 -4.12 -10.26 35.09
C GLY A 450 -3.59 -9.05 34.34
N LYS A 451 -2.69 -9.23 33.36
CA LYS A 451 -2.17 -8.19 32.48
C LYS A 451 -2.50 -8.51 31.03
N ILE A 452 -2.42 -7.48 30.20
CA ILE A 452 -2.66 -7.61 28.77
C ILE A 452 -1.35 -8.02 28.10
N ASP A 453 -1.37 -9.16 27.40
CA ASP A 453 -0.16 -9.91 27.03
C ASP A 453 0.81 -9.11 26.15
N GLY A 454 0.35 -8.59 25.02
CA GLY A 454 1.21 -7.86 24.07
C GLY A 454 1.88 -6.62 24.71
N PRO A 455 1.09 -5.67 25.24
CA PRO A 455 1.60 -4.46 25.88
C PRO A 455 2.57 -4.69 27.04
N TYR A 456 2.38 -5.74 27.85
CA TYR A 456 3.06 -5.88 29.15
C TYR A 456 3.88 -7.15 29.35
N ASP A 457 3.58 -8.25 28.65
CA ASP A 457 4.23 -9.55 28.89
C ASP A 457 5.04 -10.10 27.71
N ALA A 458 5.08 -9.38 26.57
CA ALA A 458 5.97 -9.73 25.48
C ALA A 458 7.46 -9.76 25.91
N PHE A 459 8.24 -10.70 25.37
CA PHE A 459 9.67 -10.85 25.63
C PHE A 459 10.47 -10.93 24.33
N VAL A 460 11.75 -10.56 24.39
CA VAL A 460 12.68 -10.64 23.24
C VAL A 460 13.42 -11.96 23.30
N ASP A 461 13.29 -12.76 22.23
CA ASP A 461 14.11 -13.96 22.00
C ASP A 461 15.48 -13.51 21.47
N LYS A 462 16.49 -13.54 22.33
CA LYS A 462 17.82 -12.98 22.06
C LYS A 462 18.73 -13.95 21.32
N ASN A 463 18.42 -15.25 21.38
CA ASN A 463 19.25 -16.31 20.78
C ASN A 463 18.49 -17.09 19.69
N GLU A 464 17.29 -16.62 19.32
CA GLU A 464 16.46 -17.15 18.24
C GLU A 464 16.09 -18.63 18.43
N ASN A 465 16.00 -19.08 19.70
CA ASN A 465 15.73 -20.48 20.02
C ASN A 465 14.24 -20.82 20.15
N ASN A 466 13.36 -19.82 19.98
CA ASN A 466 11.90 -19.91 20.06
C ASN A 466 11.37 -20.29 21.46
N LYS A 467 12.08 -19.92 22.52
CA LYS A 467 11.68 -20.15 23.92
C LYS A 467 11.98 -18.89 24.73
N GLN A 468 11.31 -18.76 25.87
CA GLN A 468 11.68 -17.76 26.86
C GLN A 468 12.74 -18.31 27.80
N ASP A 469 13.98 -17.87 27.66
CA ASP A 469 15.07 -18.21 28.57
C ASP A 469 15.02 -17.38 29.86
N ARG A 470 15.68 -17.86 30.93
CA ARG A 470 15.67 -17.19 32.26
C ARG A 470 16.18 -15.74 32.24
N ASN A 471 16.96 -15.36 31.23
CA ASN A 471 17.52 -14.02 31.01
C ASN A 471 16.71 -13.17 30.01
N GLU A 472 15.52 -13.62 29.63
CA GLU A 472 14.59 -12.97 28.70
C GLU A 472 13.33 -12.56 29.45
N SER A 473 13.46 -11.53 30.28
CA SER A 473 12.34 -11.00 31.03
C SER A 473 11.23 -10.51 30.10
N ALA A 474 9.99 -10.76 30.51
CA ALA A 474 8.81 -10.13 29.95
C ALA A 474 8.88 -8.62 30.21
N ILE A 475 8.99 -7.83 29.15
CA ILE A 475 9.13 -6.36 29.19
C ILE A 475 7.93 -5.64 28.59
N GLY A 476 7.22 -6.30 27.67
CA GLY A 476 6.05 -5.75 26.99
C GLY A 476 6.39 -4.84 25.81
N ASP A 477 5.50 -4.84 24.82
CA ASP A 477 5.63 -4.04 23.60
C ASP A 477 5.67 -2.53 23.90
N PHE A 478 4.96 -2.04 24.93
CA PHE A 478 4.95 -0.61 25.24
C PHE A 478 6.32 -0.11 25.67
N ALA A 479 7.05 -0.91 26.45
CA ALA A 479 8.41 -0.60 26.85
C ALA A 479 9.37 -0.63 25.65
N LEU A 480 9.23 -1.65 24.78
CA LEU A 480 10.02 -1.77 23.56
C LEU A 480 9.78 -0.63 22.57
N MET A 481 8.52 -0.25 22.33
CA MET A 481 8.17 0.90 21.48
C MET A 481 8.75 2.20 22.04
N LYS A 482 8.65 2.42 23.36
CA LYS A 482 9.29 3.56 24.01
C LYS A 482 10.80 3.53 23.86
N GLU A 483 11.41 2.36 23.99
CA GLU A 483 12.83 2.17 23.83
C GLU A 483 13.27 2.53 22.40
N MET A 484 12.50 2.15 21.38
CA MET A 484 12.72 2.48 19.97
C MET A 484 12.52 3.97 19.65
N GLY A 485 11.81 4.71 20.50
CA GLY A 485 11.53 6.14 20.28
C GLY A 485 10.17 6.43 19.65
N VAL A 486 9.25 5.46 19.62
CA VAL A 486 7.86 5.67 19.24
C VAL A 486 7.24 6.74 20.14
N ASN A 487 6.53 7.68 19.54
CA ASN A 487 5.77 8.70 20.26
C ASN A 487 4.27 8.68 19.95
N THR A 488 3.84 7.92 18.93
CA THR A 488 2.45 7.88 18.48
C THR A 488 2.07 6.46 18.03
N ILE A 489 0.84 6.04 18.29
CA ILE A 489 0.22 4.89 17.60
C ILE A 489 -1.02 5.33 16.82
N ARG A 490 -1.33 4.63 15.73
CA ARG A 490 -2.54 4.84 14.93
C ARG A 490 -3.54 3.72 15.17
N LEU A 491 -4.77 4.06 15.55
CA LEU A 491 -5.85 3.12 15.86
C LEU A 491 -7.17 3.56 15.22
N TYR A 492 -8.08 2.62 15.04
CA TYR A 492 -9.47 2.88 14.68
C TYR A 492 -10.39 2.50 15.84
N HIS A 493 -11.43 3.29 16.11
CA HIS A 493 -12.36 3.05 17.23
C HIS A 493 -13.28 1.84 17.03
N HIS A 494 -13.29 1.29 15.81
CA HIS A 494 -13.99 0.10 15.37
C HIS A 494 -13.00 -0.82 14.63
N PRO A 495 -13.30 -2.12 14.45
CA PRO A 495 -14.51 -2.84 14.89
C PRO A 495 -14.46 -3.33 16.34
N GLN A 496 -13.33 -3.15 17.02
CA GLN A 496 -13.13 -3.60 18.40
C GLN A 496 -13.23 -2.44 19.38
N LYS A 497 -13.80 -2.71 20.55
CA LYS A 497 -13.93 -1.71 21.61
C LYS A 497 -12.56 -1.29 22.14
N ILE A 498 -12.34 0.02 22.21
CA ILE A 498 -11.11 0.60 22.77
C ILE A 498 -11.09 0.50 24.30
N ASN A 499 -9.97 0.04 24.85
CA ASN A 499 -9.70 0.09 26.29
C ASN A 499 -9.06 1.43 26.66
N LYS A 500 -9.88 2.41 27.09
CA LYS A 500 -9.41 3.75 27.47
C LYS A 500 -8.37 3.74 28.58
N GLN A 501 -8.51 2.83 29.56
CA GLN A 501 -7.57 2.77 30.67
C GLN A 501 -6.18 2.35 30.21
N LEU A 502 -6.10 1.36 29.31
CA LEU A 502 -4.84 0.94 28.68
C LEU A 502 -4.18 2.10 27.92
N LEU A 503 -4.94 2.88 27.15
CA LEU A 503 -4.39 4.02 26.40
C LEU A 503 -3.96 5.17 27.31
N ARG A 504 -4.65 5.40 28.45
CA ARG A 504 -4.17 6.33 29.48
C ARG A 504 -2.85 5.87 30.09
N ASP A 505 -2.71 4.57 30.34
CA ASP A 505 -1.47 3.99 30.88
C ASP A 505 -0.33 4.07 29.85
N LEU A 506 -0.61 3.80 28.56
CA LEU A 506 0.32 4.01 27.46
C LEU A 506 0.86 5.44 27.45
N TYR A 507 -0.03 6.42 27.46
CA TYR A 507 0.34 7.83 27.47
C TYR A 507 1.06 8.25 28.74
N LYS A 508 0.55 7.89 29.92
CA LYS A 508 1.11 8.30 31.20
C LYS A 508 2.52 7.73 31.44
N ASN A 509 2.72 6.46 31.11
CA ASN A 509 3.96 5.76 31.45
C ASN A 509 5.00 5.80 30.32
N TYR A 510 4.56 5.94 29.07
CA TYR A 510 5.45 5.90 27.91
C TYR A 510 5.41 7.18 27.06
N GLY A 511 4.47 8.09 27.29
CA GLY A 511 4.35 9.36 26.55
C GLY A 511 3.93 9.17 25.09
N ILE A 512 3.26 8.05 24.79
CA ILE A 512 2.81 7.71 23.44
C ILE A 512 1.39 8.26 23.24
N MET A 513 1.21 9.07 22.20
CA MET A 513 -0.06 9.65 21.77
C MET A 513 -0.82 8.68 20.85
N VAL A 514 -2.10 8.96 20.59
CA VAL A 514 -2.98 8.15 19.75
C VAL A 514 -3.61 9.01 18.66
N ILE A 515 -3.42 8.60 17.41
CA ILE A 515 -4.26 9.03 16.29
C ILE A 515 -5.47 8.11 16.26
N MET A 516 -6.67 8.66 16.42
CA MET A 516 -7.91 7.88 16.48
C MET A 516 -8.71 8.06 15.20
N GLY A 517 -9.05 6.97 14.53
CA GLY A 517 -9.74 6.99 13.24
C GLY A 517 -11.11 6.32 13.21
N ASP A 518 -11.90 6.74 12.24
CA ASP A 518 -13.13 6.08 11.76
C ASP A 518 -12.89 5.65 10.30
N PHE A 519 -13.29 4.43 9.95
CA PHE A 519 -13.13 3.88 8.59
C PHE A 519 -13.91 4.63 7.52
N LEU A 520 -14.86 5.48 7.91
CA LEU A 520 -15.71 6.30 7.06
C LEU A 520 -16.36 5.44 5.96
N GLY A 521 -16.87 4.25 6.31
CA GLY A 521 -17.52 3.36 5.36
C GLY A 521 -16.59 2.46 4.54
N LYS A 522 -15.26 2.56 4.69
CA LYS A 522 -14.35 1.55 4.13
C LYS A 522 -14.74 0.18 4.68
N TYR A 523 -14.68 -0.85 3.84
CA TYR A 523 -15.05 -2.22 4.24
C TYR A 523 -16.53 -2.36 4.68
N ALA A 524 -17.39 -1.41 4.29
CA ALA A 524 -18.76 -1.25 4.79
C ALA A 524 -18.89 -0.97 6.31
N ILE A 525 -17.79 -0.65 7.00
CA ILE A 525 -17.78 -0.39 8.45
C ILE A 525 -18.39 0.99 8.73
N GLY A 526 -19.37 1.04 9.64
CA GLY A 526 -20.03 2.27 10.07
C GLY A 526 -21.18 2.76 9.17
N SER A 527 -21.27 2.28 7.92
CA SER A 527 -22.35 2.68 7.00
C SER A 527 -23.64 1.88 7.18
N GLY A 528 -23.54 0.65 7.71
CA GLY A 528 -24.64 -0.30 7.80
C GLY A 528 -24.98 -0.99 6.46
N ALA A 529 -24.17 -0.75 5.42
CA ALA A 529 -24.25 -1.49 4.17
C ALA A 529 -23.73 -2.92 4.38
N SER A 530 -24.19 -3.86 3.54
CA SER A 530 -23.52 -5.16 3.42
C SER A 530 -22.21 -5.02 2.62
N TRP A 531 -21.29 -5.97 2.77
CA TRP A 531 -20.04 -5.99 1.98
C TRP A 531 -20.28 -6.01 0.46
N TYR A 532 -21.31 -6.74 0.01
CA TYR A 532 -21.67 -6.86 -1.41
C TYR A 532 -22.32 -5.62 -1.98
N GLU A 533 -23.15 -4.95 -1.18
CA GLU A 533 -23.68 -3.63 -1.53
C GLU A 533 -22.57 -2.58 -1.56
N GLY A 534 -21.70 -2.63 -0.55
CA GLY A 534 -20.66 -1.64 -0.31
C GLY A 534 -21.24 -0.31 0.19
N THR A 535 -20.40 0.50 0.81
CA THR A 535 -20.79 1.86 1.18
C THR A 535 -21.00 2.72 -0.05
N ASP A 536 -22.21 3.27 -0.19
CA ASP A 536 -22.54 4.32 -1.15
C ASP A 536 -22.52 5.71 -0.49
N TYR A 537 -21.57 6.56 -0.89
CA TYR A 537 -21.44 7.93 -0.37
C TYR A 537 -22.50 8.91 -0.88
N SER A 538 -23.36 8.50 -1.80
CA SER A 538 -24.55 9.26 -2.23
C SER A 538 -25.81 8.87 -1.44
N ASN A 539 -25.81 7.70 -0.81
CA ASN A 539 -26.95 7.17 -0.07
C ASN A 539 -27.15 7.90 1.27
N PRO A 540 -28.31 8.58 1.49
CA PRO A 540 -28.55 9.34 2.71
C PRO A 540 -28.51 8.52 4.00
N LYS A 541 -28.91 7.24 3.96
CA LYS A 541 -28.90 6.35 5.13
C LYS A 541 -27.46 5.99 5.52
N HIS A 542 -26.63 5.60 4.55
CA HIS A 542 -25.22 5.29 4.79
C HIS A 542 -24.48 6.49 5.35
N ARG A 543 -24.65 7.67 4.73
CA ARG A 543 -24.07 8.93 5.21
C ARG A 543 -24.48 9.25 6.65
N ARG A 544 -25.78 9.15 6.97
CA ARG A 544 -26.28 9.39 8.33
C ARG A 544 -25.63 8.45 9.35
N ASN A 545 -25.55 7.16 9.04
CA ASN A 545 -24.96 6.17 9.94
C ASN A 545 -23.47 6.45 10.19
N MET A 546 -22.72 6.77 9.14
CA MET A 546 -21.31 7.12 9.25
C MET A 546 -21.09 8.42 10.04
N LEU A 547 -21.92 9.45 9.86
CA LEU A 547 -21.82 10.66 10.68
C LEU A 547 -22.11 10.40 12.16
N VAL A 548 -23.05 9.48 12.46
CA VAL A 548 -23.30 9.04 13.84
C VAL A 548 -22.07 8.31 14.40
N SER A 549 -21.45 7.40 13.62
CA SER A 549 -20.22 6.71 14.02
C SER A 549 -19.09 7.69 14.34
N VAL A 550 -18.86 8.66 13.46
CA VAL A 550 -17.85 9.72 13.64
C VAL A 550 -18.15 10.56 14.88
N ALA A 551 -19.40 10.98 15.09
CA ALA A 551 -19.78 11.75 16.27
C ALA A 551 -19.58 10.96 17.57
N MET A 552 -19.89 9.66 17.57
CA MET A 552 -19.65 8.76 18.70
C MET A 552 -18.16 8.64 19.03
N MET A 553 -17.30 8.48 18.02
CA MET A 553 -15.85 8.47 18.20
C MET A 553 -15.38 9.74 18.91
N VAL A 554 -15.77 10.92 18.40
CA VAL A 554 -15.32 12.20 18.95
C VAL A 554 -15.82 12.39 20.38
N GLU A 555 -17.11 12.20 20.63
CA GLU A 555 -17.69 12.36 21.97
C GLU A 555 -17.09 11.39 22.99
N GLU A 556 -16.69 10.18 22.57
CA GLU A 556 -16.07 9.21 23.48
C GLU A 556 -14.63 9.59 23.85
N PHE A 557 -13.84 10.16 22.94
CA PHE A 557 -12.39 10.32 23.13
C PHE A 557 -11.86 11.76 23.18
N LYS A 558 -12.63 12.80 22.81
CA LYS A 558 -12.12 14.18 22.71
C LYS A 558 -11.45 14.73 23.97
N ASP A 559 -11.91 14.30 25.14
CA ASP A 559 -11.37 14.73 26.44
C ASP A 559 -10.18 13.88 26.91
N GLU A 560 -9.74 12.88 26.14
CA GLU A 560 -8.62 12.04 26.51
C GLU A 560 -7.27 12.72 26.20
N PRO A 561 -6.34 12.80 27.17
CA PRO A 561 -5.11 13.59 27.03
C PRO A 561 -4.11 13.03 26.01
N TYR A 562 -4.36 11.80 25.56
CA TYR A 562 -3.52 11.08 24.61
C TYR A 562 -3.95 11.28 23.15
N ILE A 563 -5.11 11.89 22.86
CA ILE A 563 -5.54 12.11 21.48
C ILE A 563 -4.64 13.16 20.81
N LEU A 564 -4.12 12.79 19.64
CA LEU A 564 -3.32 13.68 18.80
C LEU A 564 -4.22 14.41 17.80
N PHE A 565 -4.95 13.66 16.97
CA PHE A 565 -5.94 14.19 16.02
C PHE A 565 -6.85 13.07 15.51
N TRP A 566 -7.91 13.46 14.79
CA TRP A 566 -8.89 12.57 14.21
C TRP A 566 -8.51 12.15 12.79
N LEU A 567 -8.68 10.88 12.44
CA LEU A 567 -8.39 10.35 11.12
C LEU A 567 -9.65 9.81 10.43
N LEU A 568 -9.96 10.33 9.25
CA LEU A 568 -11.10 9.91 8.45
C LEU A 568 -10.67 8.95 7.34
N GLY A 569 -11.28 7.78 7.29
CA GLY A 569 -11.08 6.79 6.23
C GLY A 569 -9.85 5.90 6.41
N ASN A 570 -9.69 4.96 5.49
CA ASN A 570 -8.50 4.15 5.24
C ASN A 570 -8.46 3.72 3.77
N GLU A 571 -7.86 4.53 2.90
CA GLU A 571 -7.74 4.29 1.45
C GLU A 571 -9.08 4.03 0.75
N ASN A 572 -10.14 4.75 1.14
CA ASN A 572 -11.49 4.58 0.59
C ASN A 572 -11.50 4.71 -0.94
N VAL A 573 -10.66 5.59 -1.49
CA VAL A 573 -10.50 5.85 -2.93
C VAL A 573 -10.16 4.63 -3.80
N TYR A 574 -9.70 3.52 -3.23
CA TYR A 574 -9.51 2.26 -3.97
C TYR A 574 -10.80 1.44 -4.14
N GLY A 575 -11.95 1.90 -3.64
CA GLY A 575 -13.26 1.29 -3.94
C GLY A 575 -13.55 -0.07 -3.30
N VAL A 576 -12.69 -0.57 -2.41
CA VAL A 576 -12.94 -1.86 -1.73
C VAL A 576 -14.16 -1.75 -0.82
N ALA A 577 -15.24 -2.46 -1.20
CA ALA A 577 -16.55 -2.45 -0.55
C ALA A 577 -17.12 -1.04 -0.32
N CYS A 578 -16.86 -0.12 -1.24
CA CYS A 578 -17.48 1.21 -1.31
C CYS A 578 -17.40 1.77 -2.73
N ASN A 579 -18.04 2.90 -3.02
CA ASN A 579 -18.04 3.51 -4.36
C ASN A 579 -17.13 4.74 -4.50
N ALA A 580 -16.16 4.96 -3.60
CA ALA A 580 -15.29 6.15 -3.66
C ALA A 580 -14.36 6.20 -4.89
N ASP A 581 -14.07 5.07 -5.53
CA ASP A 581 -13.34 4.98 -6.79
C ASP A 581 -14.16 5.47 -8.00
N LYS A 582 -15.48 5.23 -7.95
CA LYS A 582 -16.45 5.56 -9.02
C LYS A 582 -17.07 6.94 -8.84
N GLU A 583 -17.29 7.34 -7.58
CA GLU A 583 -17.92 8.59 -7.17
C GLU A 583 -17.01 9.38 -6.20
N PRO A 584 -15.76 9.71 -6.59
CA PRO A 584 -14.81 10.36 -5.69
C PRO A 584 -15.29 11.73 -5.19
N GLU A 585 -16.03 12.47 -6.01
CA GLU A 585 -16.59 13.77 -5.59
C GLU A 585 -17.64 13.61 -4.48
N ALA A 586 -18.49 12.58 -4.54
CA ALA A 586 -19.45 12.28 -3.47
C ALA A 586 -18.72 11.90 -2.18
N PHE A 587 -17.69 11.07 -2.29
CA PHE A 587 -16.84 10.69 -1.16
C PHE A 587 -16.17 11.89 -0.49
N PHE A 588 -15.47 12.74 -1.24
CA PHE A 588 -14.75 13.87 -0.64
C PHE A 588 -15.68 14.95 -0.07
N LYS A 589 -16.84 15.23 -0.70
CA LYS A 589 -17.85 16.11 -0.10
C LYS A 589 -18.35 15.55 1.24
N PHE A 590 -18.58 14.24 1.31
CA PHE A 590 -18.97 13.58 2.55
C PHE A 590 -17.85 13.61 3.61
N ALA A 591 -16.60 13.37 3.21
CA ALA A 591 -15.45 13.48 4.12
C ALA A 591 -15.33 14.90 4.71
N ASN A 592 -15.59 15.94 3.92
CA ASN A 592 -15.61 17.32 4.42
C ASN A 592 -16.78 17.60 5.37
N GLU A 593 -17.95 17.03 5.12
CA GLU A 593 -19.10 17.10 6.03
C GLU A 593 -18.79 16.42 7.38
N ALA A 594 -18.13 15.27 7.35
CA ALA A 594 -17.65 14.59 8.56
C ALA A 594 -16.61 15.44 9.30
N ALA A 595 -15.66 16.07 8.60
CA ALA A 595 -14.68 16.97 9.21
C ALA A 595 -15.34 18.20 9.87
N THR A 596 -16.36 18.77 9.23
CA THR A 596 -17.15 19.88 9.81
C THR A 596 -17.89 19.43 11.06
N THR A 597 -18.44 18.21 11.05
CA THR A 597 -19.10 17.60 12.21
C THR A 597 -18.12 17.44 13.36
N ILE A 598 -16.94 16.86 13.12
CA ILE A 598 -15.88 16.72 14.14
C ILE A 598 -15.54 18.08 14.74
N LYS A 599 -15.24 19.08 13.91
CA LYS A 599 -14.87 20.43 14.37
C LYS A 599 -15.95 21.13 15.19
N SER A 600 -17.22 20.80 14.97
CA SER A 600 -18.33 21.32 15.78
C SER A 600 -18.40 20.68 17.18
N LEU A 601 -17.94 19.44 17.32
CA LEU A 601 -17.94 18.67 18.57
C LEU A 601 -16.63 18.84 19.36
N ASP A 602 -15.52 19.06 18.63
CA ASP A 602 -14.16 19.18 19.12
C ASP A 602 -13.36 20.17 18.24
N PRO A 603 -13.27 21.45 18.65
CA PRO A 603 -12.41 22.45 17.99
C PRO A 603 -10.93 22.36 18.41
N GLU A 604 -10.58 21.51 19.40
CA GLU A 604 -9.24 21.44 19.96
C GLU A 604 -8.27 20.64 19.10
N HIS A 605 -8.76 19.58 18.44
CA HIS A 605 -7.94 18.66 17.66
C HIS A 605 -8.11 18.84 16.14
N PRO A 606 -7.00 18.78 15.37
CA PRO A 606 -7.07 18.75 13.91
C PRO A 606 -7.83 17.54 13.34
N VAL A 607 -8.25 17.64 12.09
CA VAL A 607 -8.85 16.52 11.33
C VAL A 607 -7.98 16.15 10.13
N ALA A 608 -7.71 14.87 9.96
CA ALA A 608 -6.95 14.31 8.85
C ALA A 608 -7.79 13.33 8.02
N ILE A 609 -7.35 13.07 6.79
CA ILE A 609 -7.86 11.96 5.95
C ILE A 609 -6.77 10.89 5.78
N CYS A 610 -7.16 9.63 5.59
CA CYS A 610 -6.26 8.54 5.17
C CYS A 610 -6.58 8.15 3.72
N ASN A 611 -5.85 8.73 2.76
CA ASN A 611 -6.03 8.48 1.34
C ASN A 611 -5.18 7.31 0.82
N GLY A 612 -5.54 6.76 -0.34
CA GLY A 612 -4.69 5.81 -1.07
C GLY A 612 -3.74 6.57 -1.99
N ASP A 613 -2.48 6.73 -1.55
CA ASP A 613 -1.48 7.57 -2.22
C ASP A 613 -2.08 8.97 -2.60
N THR A 614 -1.70 9.56 -3.73
CA THR A 614 -2.21 10.85 -4.23
C THR A 614 -3.41 10.70 -5.18
N LEU A 615 -4.08 9.55 -5.19
CA LEU A 615 -5.25 9.33 -6.06
C LEU A 615 -6.36 10.32 -5.70
N PHE A 616 -6.90 10.99 -6.72
CA PHE A 616 -7.91 12.04 -6.67
C PHE A 616 -7.54 13.26 -5.81
N LEU A 617 -6.25 13.60 -5.70
CA LEU A 617 -5.77 14.76 -4.93
C LEU A 617 -6.41 16.08 -5.38
N ASP A 618 -6.67 16.26 -6.67
CA ASP A 618 -7.34 17.44 -7.21
C ASP A 618 -8.82 17.51 -6.84
N VAL A 619 -9.51 16.37 -6.76
CA VAL A 619 -10.89 16.27 -6.27
C VAL A 619 -10.94 16.59 -4.78
N PHE A 620 -10.00 16.06 -3.99
CA PHE A 620 -9.84 16.41 -2.57
C PHE A 620 -9.63 17.92 -2.40
N ALA A 621 -8.72 18.51 -3.16
CA ALA A 621 -8.41 19.94 -3.08
C ALA A 621 -9.64 20.83 -3.29
N ARG A 622 -10.52 20.44 -4.24
CA ARG A 622 -11.77 21.18 -4.53
C ARG A 622 -12.87 20.99 -3.49
N ASN A 623 -12.93 19.83 -2.82
CA ASN A 623 -14.10 19.43 -2.03
C ASN A 623 -13.85 19.36 -0.51
N CYS A 624 -12.60 19.42 -0.04
CA CYS A 624 -12.25 19.21 1.37
C CYS A 624 -11.59 20.42 2.06
N PRO A 625 -12.19 21.62 2.09
CA PRO A 625 -11.59 22.79 2.76
C PRO A 625 -11.40 22.61 4.28
N ASP A 626 -12.23 21.79 4.94
CA ASP A 626 -12.27 21.63 6.40
C ASP A 626 -11.45 20.44 6.91
N ILE A 627 -10.83 19.65 6.05
CA ILE A 627 -9.83 18.65 6.46
C ILE A 627 -8.47 19.36 6.60
N ASP A 628 -7.82 19.26 7.75
CA ASP A 628 -6.61 20.05 8.04
C ASP A 628 -5.32 19.40 7.56
N ILE A 629 -5.27 18.07 7.53
CA ILE A 629 -4.08 17.28 7.21
C ILE A 629 -4.41 16.31 6.06
N PHE A 630 -3.56 16.27 5.04
CA PHE A 630 -3.63 15.25 4.01
C PHE A 630 -2.78 14.04 4.42
N GLY A 631 -3.42 12.98 4.91
CA GLY A 631 -2.76 11.72 5.22
C GLY A 631 -2.96 10.70 4.11
N LEU A 632 -2.01 9.78 3.95
CA LEU A 632 -2.06 8.76 2.90
C LEU A 632 -1.16 7.55 3.18
N ASN A 633 -1.63 6.37 2.79
CA ASN A 633 -0.83 5.15 2.77
C ASN A 633 0.05 5.20 1.51
N ALA A 634 1.36 4.97 1.65
CA ALA A 634 2.30 5.02 0.52
C ALA A 634 3.44 4.00 0.61
N TYR A 635 3.59 3.24 -0.47
CA TYR A 635 4.61 2.20 -0.64
C TYR A 635 5.43 2.47 -1.91
N ARG A 636 6.18 3.58 -1.93
CA ARG A 636 6.81 4.15 -3.14
C ARG A 636 8.23 3.65 -3.46
N GLY A 637 8.83 2.82 -2.60
CA GLY A 637 10.13 2.21 -2.84
C GLY A 637 11.25 2.65 -1.89
N ASP A 638 12.45 2.16 -2.18
CA ASP A 638 13.70 2.34 -1.40
C ASP A 638 14.32 3.75 -1.45
N TYR A 639 13.59 4.74 -1.94
CA TYR A 639 14.06 6.11 -2.14
C TYR A 639 13.12 7.17 -1.54
N GLY A 640 12.16 6.73 -0.70
CA GLY A 640 11.20 7.58 -0.01
C GLY A 640 9.94 7.89 -0.81
N PHE A 641 9.32 9.03 -0.52
CA PHE A 641 7.99 9.41 -1.04
C PHE A 641 8.10 10.36 -2.25
N GLY A 642 9.25 11.01 -2.40
CA GLY A 642 9.65 11.70 -3.61
C GLY A 642 8.72 12.85 -3.99
N TYR A 643 8.21 12.84 -5.21
CA TYR A 643 7.37 13.93 -5.75
C TYR A 643 6.05 14.16 -4.98
N LEU A 644 5.68 13.24 -4.08
CA LEU A 644 4.49 13.37 -3.24
C LEU A 644 4.40 14.71 -2.52
N TRP A 645 5.49 15.12 -1.87
CA TRP A 645 5.52 16.32 -1.03
C TRP A 645 5.19 17.57 -1.84
N GLN A 646 5.78 17.66 -3.04
CA GLN A 646 5.53 18.74 -3.98
C GLN A 646 4.11 18.67 -4.57
N SER A 647 3.62 17.48 -4.93
CA SER A 647 2.24 17.31 -5.43
C SER A 647 1.20 17.84 -4.45
N VAL A 648 1.31 17.48 -3.16
CA VAL A 648 0.38 17.98 -2.14
C VAL A 648 0.57 19.48 -1.91
N LYS A 649 1.82 19.96 -1.94
CA LYS A 649 2.12 21.38 -1.80
C LYS A 649 1.46 22.22 -2.90
N ASP A 650 1.60 21.79 -4.15
CA ASP A 650 1.13 22.53 -5.32
C ASP A 650 -0.39 22.49 -5.48
N GLU A 651 -1.03 21.36 -5.18
CA GLU A 651 -2.46 21.18 -5.43
C GLU A 651 -3.35 21.58 -4.24
N VAL A 652 -2.88 21.47 -3.00
CA VAL A 652 -3.72 21.73 -1.81
C VAL A 652 -3.05 22.50 -0.66
N ASP A 653 -1.72 22.60 -0.62
CA ASP A 653 -0.95 23.30 0.42
C ASP A 653 -1.36 22.97 1.87
N LYS A 654 -1.32 21.68 2.22
CA LYS A 654 -1.61 21.18 3.57
C LYS A 654 -0.42 20.42 4.17
N PRO A 655 -0.34 20.30 5.51
CA PRO A 655 0.52 19.31 6.16
C PRO A 655 0.24 17.91 5.63
N VAL A 656 1.31 17.13 5.51
CA VAL A 656 1.30 15.76 5.03
C VAL A 656 1.84 14.84 6.11
N PHE A 657 1.09 13.78 6.40
CA PHE A 657 1.59 12.70 7.24
C PHE A 657 1.39 11.36 6.54
N ILE A 658 2.39 10.49 6.61
CA ILE A 658 2.29 9.17 6.00
C ILE A 658 1.55 8.24 6.96
N THR A 659 0.34 7.80 6.58
CA THR A 659 -0.51 6.98 7.47
C THR A 659 -0.06 5.54 7.56
N GLU A 660 0.63 5.03 6.53
CA GLU A 660 1.36 3.75 6.49
C GLU A 660 2.52 3.82 5.49
N PHE A 661 3.63 3.20 5.88
CA PHE A 661 4.71 2.81 4.98
C PHE A 661 5.50 1.64 5.57
N GLY A 662 6.03 0.79 4.70
CA GLY A 662 6.93 -0.28 5.09
C GLY A 662 7.32 -1.18 3.94
N CYS A 663 8.05 -2.25 4.25
CA CYS A 663 8.32 -3.32 3.30
C CYS A 663 8.56 -4.65 4.01
N PRO A 664 8.39 -5.78 3.31
CA PRO A 664 8.62 -7.09 3.89
C PRO A 664 10.08 -7.33 4.32
N ALA A 665 10.25 -8.03 5.44
CA ALA A 665 11.50 -8.65 5.89
C ALA A 665 11.73 -10.05 5.29
N TYR A 666 11.09 -10.33 4.15
CA TYR A 666 11.33 -11.50 3.32
C TYR A 666 11.57 -11.04 1.89
N ALA A 667 12.50 -11.70 1.22
CA ALA A 667 12.76 -11.50 -0.19
C ALA A 667 13.24 -12.82 -0.77
N ARG A 668 12.62 -13.24 -1.87
CA ARG A 668 12.92 -14.53 -2.49
C ARG A 668 14.39 -14.64 -2.89
N GLY A 669 15.02 -15.76 -2.51
CA GLY A 669 16.44 -16.02 -2.79
C GLY A 669 17.41 -15.22 -1.91
N LYS A 670 16.94 -14.63 -0.81
CA LYS A 670 17.74 -13.97 0.23
C LYS A 670 17.70 -14.76 1.53
N THR A 671 18.75 -14.67 2.32
CA THR A 671 18.70 -15.15 3.72
C THR A 671 17.81 -14.22 4.55
N GLN A 672 17.33 -14.70 5.70
CA GLN A 672 16.59 -13.85 6.64
C GLN A 672 17.40 -12.60 7.04
N GLU A 673 18.70 -12.77 7.31
CA GLU A 673 19.57 -11.66 7.67
C GLU A 673 19.70 -10.59 6.56
N GLU A 674 19.77 -11.02 5.30
CA GLU A 674 19.79 -10.13 4.13
C GLU A 674 18.44 -9.43 3.95
N ALA A 675 17.32 -10.15 4.11
CA ALA A 675 15.98 -9.60 3.96
C ALA A 675 15.66 -8.56 5.05
N GLU A 676 16.05 -8.81 6.30
CA GLU A 676 15.94 -7.82 7.39
C GLU A 676 16.81 -6.59 7.16
N GLN A 677 17.98 -6.76 6.54
CA GLN A 677 18.84 -5.64 6.16
C GLN A 677 18.18 -4.77 5.07
N LEU A 678 17.61 -5.42 4.05
CA LEU A 678 16.87 -4.73 2.99
C LEU A 678 15.63 -4.01 3.54
N GLN A 679 14.94 -4.61 4.52
CA GLN A 679 13.86 -3.95 5.24
C GLN A 679 14.32 -2.68 5.95
N ALA A 680 15.44 -2.76 6.69
CA ALA A 680 16.01 -1.61 7.39
C ALA A 680 16.42 -0.48 6.41
N GLU A 681 17.03 -0.82 5.28
CA GLU A 681 17.44 0.17 4.26
C GLU A 681 16.24 0.90 3.63
N TYR A 682 15.17 0.18 3.32
CA TYR A 682 13.93 0.76 2.81
C TYR A 682 13.32 1.74 3.82
N HIS A 683 13.18 1.33 5.08
CA HIS A 683 12.63 2.18 6.13
C HIS A 683 13.52 3.40 6.40
N GLN A 684 14.85 3.23 6.40
CA GLN A 684 15.78 4.34 6.57
C GLN A 684 15.61 5.38 5.45
N ALA A 685 15.54 4.95 4.19
CA ALA A 685 15.34 5.86 3.06
C ALA A 685 13.98 6.58 3.13
N ALA A 686 12.92 5.88 3.54
CA ALA A 686 11.60 6.47 3.76
C ALA A 686 11.62 7.52 4.87
N TRP A 687 12.21 7.21 6.03
CA TRP A 687 12.29 8.13 7.16
C TRP A 687 13.14 9.37 6.84
N GLU A 688 14.32 9.18 6.24
CA GLU A 688 15.15 10.30 5.80
C GLU A 688 14.40 11.22 4.84
N ASP A 689 13.54 10.68 3.95
CA ASP A 689 12.75 11.52 3.06
C ASP A 689 11.66 12.32 3.80
N ILE A 690 11.03 11.75 4.84
CA ILE A 690 10.14 12.49 5.75
C ILE A 690 10.91 13.62 6.43
N GLU A 691 12.09 13.33 7.01
CA GLU A 691 12.90 14.32 7.70
C GLU A 691 13.31 15.47 6.80
N HIS A 692 13.74 15.18 5.56
CA HIS A 692 14.13 16.21 4.60
C HIS A 692 12.96 17.12 4.15
N ASN A 693 11.72 16.68 4.31
CA ASN A 693 10.52 17.45 3.96
C ASN A 693 9.79 17.99 5.21
N ALA A 694 10.35 17.79 6.40
CA ALA A 694 9.80 18.27 7.66
C ALA A 694 10.29 19.69 7.99
N PHE A 695 9.52 20.38 8.83
CA PHE A 695 9.92 21.69 9.34
C PHE A 695 11.26 21.64 10.09
N GLY A 696 12.16 22.55 9.75
CA GLY A 696 13.47 22.69 10.40
C GLY A 696 14.59 21.84 9.81
N ALA A 697 14.31 21.03 8.77
CA ALA A 697 15.33 20.26 8.08
C ALA A 697 16.35 21.16 7.36
N GLU A 698 17.64 20.92 7.62
CA GLU A 698 18.76 21.60 6.95
C GLU A 698 18.80 21.32 5.42
N GLY A 699 18.07 20.29 4.98
CA GLY A 699 18.01 19.78 3.61
C GLY A 699 16.69 20.02 2.86
N ALA A 700 15.83 20.96 3.28
CA ALA A 700 14.78 21.50 2.41
C ALA A 700 15.48 22.26 1.26
N GLY A 701 15.96 21.50 0.27
CA GLY A 701 16.88 21.90 -0.78
C GLY A 701 16.22 22.84 -1.79
N GLY A 702 15.88 24.06 -1.36
CA GLY A 702 15.32 25.07 -2.25
C GLY A 702 13.87 24.83 -2.68
N SER A 703 13.13 23.91 -2.04
CA SER A 703 11.67 23.95 -2.07
C SER A 703 11.20 24.91 -0.97
N GLU A 704 10.55 26.00 -1.35
CA GLU A 704 9.78 26.78 -0.39
C GLU A 704 8.63 25.90 0.14
N GLY A 705 8.50 25.77 1.46
CA GLY A 705 7.30 25.24 2.11
C GLY A 705 7.32 23.74 2.42
N ALA A 706 8.18 23.31 3.35
CA ALA A 706 8.16 21.98 3.98
C ALA A 706 6.75 21.62 4.46
N ASN A 707 6.30 20.39 4.26
CA ASN A 707 4.95 19.97 4.65
C ASN A 707 4.86 18.63 5.38
N ALA A 708 5.96 17.89 5.58
CA ALA A 708 5.92 16.64 6.32
C ALA A 708 5.77 16.89 7.84
N ILE A 709 4.83 16.19 8.47
CA ILE A 709 4.63 16.19 9.93
C ILE A 709 4.88 14.82 10.58
N GLY A 710 5.40 13.87 9.81
CA GLY A 710 5.85 12.55 10.29
C GLY A 710 5.18 11.39 9.55
N GLY A 711 5.28 10.19 10.12
CA GLY A 711 4.73 8.99 9.50
C GLY A 711 4.49 7.85 10.48
N VAL A 712 3.75 6.85 10.03
CA VAL A 712 3.40 5.65 10.78
C VAL A 712 3.95 4.42 10.05
N VAL A 713 4.86 3.71 10.71
CA VAL A 713 5.40 2.43 10.22
C VAL A 713 4.29 1.38 10.22
N PHE A 714 4.19 0.64 9.12
CA PHE A 714 3.38 -0.57 9.01
C PHE A 714 4.35 -1.76 8.91
N GLU A 715 4.55 -2.54 9.98
CA GLU A 715 3.82 -2.54 11.28
C GLU A 715 4.68 -3.02 12.47
N TRP A 716 4.11 -3.07 13.69
CA TRP A 716 4.87 -3.53 14.88
C TRP A 716 5.22 -5.02 14.85
N LEU A 717 4.23 -5.89 14.64
CA LEU A 717 4.34 -7.34 14.74
C LEU A 717 3.81 -7.99 13.47
N ASP A 718 4.50 -9.02 12.97
CA ASP A 718 4.01 -9.83 11.85
C ASP A 718 2.60 -10.38 12.09
N GLU A 719 1.75 -10.23 11.09
CA GLU A 719 0.38 -10.72 11.08
C GLU A 719 0.22 -11.91 10.13
N TRP A 720 0.28 -13.14 10.68
CA TRP A 720 0.27 -14.42 9.95
C TRP A 720 -1.04 -14.73 9.22
N TRP A 721 -2.04 -13.85 9.30
CA TRP A 721 -3.30 -14.05 8.63
C TRP A 721 -3.37 -13.40 7.25
N LYS A 722 -2.45 -12.49 6.91
CA LYS A 722 -2.54 -11.67 5.69
C LYS A 722 -2.35 -12.47 4.39
N ALA A 723 -1.78 -13.67 4.43
CA ALA A 723 -1.76 -14.62 3.32
C ALA A 723 -2.83 -15.72 3.41
N TYR A 724 -3.83 -15.55 4.27
CA TYR A 724 -5.05 -16.37 4.39
C TYR A 724 -4.84 -17.76 5.03
N GLU A 725 -3.71 -17.99 5.71
CA GLU A 725 -3.43 -19.20 6.51
C GLU A 725 -2.88 -18.84 7.90
N PRO A 726 -3.72 -18.40 8.85
CA PRO A 726 -3.28 -17.79 10.11
C PRO A 726 -2.39 -18.65 11.01
N THR A 727 -2.32 -19.96 10.76
CA THR A 727 -1.49 -20.91 11.52
C THR A 727 -0.09 -21.11 10.93
N GLN A 728 0.21 -20.54 9.76
CA GLN A 728 1.49 -20.67 9.08
C GLN A 728 2.04 -19.28 8.75
N HIS A 729 3.35 -19.12 8.78
CA HIS A 729 4.00 -17.90 8.30
C HIS A 729 4.33 -18.11 6.82
N ASP A 730 3.53 -17.50 5.95
CA ASP A 730 3.55 -17.76 4.51
C ASP A 730 4.48 -16.79 3.78
N TYR A 731 5.11 -17.28 2.71
CA TYR A 731 5.98 -16.53 1.81
C TYR A 731 5.28 -16.04 0.54
N LYS A 732 3.94 -16.10 0.49
CA LYS A 732 3.14 -15.75 -0.68
C LYS A 732 3.40 -14.32 -1.16
N ALA A 733 3.74 -14.21 -2.44
CA ALA A 733 3.77 -12.94 -3.15
C ALA A 733 2.34 -12.48 -3.46
N LEU A 734 1.81 -11.55 -2.66
CA LEU A 734 0.41 -11.11 -2.75
C LEU A 734 0.19 -10.12 -3.90
N TRP A 735 1.09 -9.14 -4.06
CA TRP A 735 1.02 -8.17 -5.15
C TRP A 735 2.40 -7.61 -5.49
N SER A 736 2.58 -7.16 -6.74
CA SER A 736 3.86 -6.64 -7.22
C SER A 736 4.03 -5.17 -6.85
N GLY A 737 5.22 -4.78 -6.39
CA GLY A 737 5.52 -3.40 -6.04
C GLY A 737 7.02 -3.13 -5.95
N PRO A 738 7.43 -1.92 -5.52
CA PRO A 738 8.84 -1.53 -5.44
C PRO A 738 9.51 -2.10 -4.17
N PHE A 739 9.39 -3.41 -3.96
CA PHE A 739 9.95 -4.16 -2.83
C PHE A 739 11.26 -4.86 -3.23
N PRO A 740 12.04 -5.37 -2.26
CA PRO A 740 13.38 -5.90 -2.54
C PRO A 740 13.44 -6.96 -3.66
N ASP A 741 12.48 -7.88 -3.72
CA ASP A 741 12.33 -8.88 -4.79
C ASP A 741 11.21 -8.56 -5.81
N GLY A 742 10.53 -7.44 -5.62
CA GLY A 742 9.44 -6.97 -6.47
C GLY A 742 8.03 -7.33 -5.97
N PHE A 743 7.89 -7.98 -4.82
CA PHE A 743 6.60 -8.41 -4.30
C PHE A 743 6.35 -8.03 -2.84
N MET A 744 5.08 -7.82 -2.52
CA MET A 744 4.60 -7.66 -1.16
C MET A 744 4.33 -9.03 -0.54
N HIS A 745 4.99 -9.28 0.58
CA HIS A 745 4.78 -10.44 1.46
C HIS A 745 4.23 -9.91 2.79
N GLU A 746 2.92 -9.70 2.84
CA GLU A 746 2.30 -8.88 3.90
C GLU A 746 2.49 -9.46 5.31
N GLU A 747 2.67 -10.78 5.47
CA GLU A 747 2.93 -11.38 6.78
C GLU A 747 4.32 -11.08 7.34
N TRP A 748 5.20 -10.44 6.55
CA TRP A 748 6.59 -10.14 6.92
C TRP A 748 6.84 -8.64 7.11
N LEU A 749 5.79 -7.84 7.28
CA LEU A 749 5.87 -6.38 7.41
C LEU A 749 6.32 -5.90 8.80
N GLY A 750 6.26 -6.75 9.82
CA GLY A 750 6.57 -6.37 11.20
C GLY A 750 7.99 -5.84 11.37
N LEU A 751 8.19 -4.90 12.27
CA LEU A 751 9.52 -4.64 12.84
C LEU A 751 9.92 -5.75 13.83
N CYS A 752 8.94 -6.52 14.30
CA CYS A 752 9.10 -7.70 15.13
C CYS A 752 8.48 -8.94 14.47
N GLY A 753 9.19 -10.06 14.50
CA GLY A 753 8.64 -11.37 14.16
C GLY A 753 8.12 -12.13 15.39
N GLN A 754 7.30 -13.15 15.16
CA GLN A 754 6.75 -14.05 16.19
C GLN A 754 7.54 -15.38 16.34
N GLY A 755 8.76 -15.44 15.80
CA GLY A 755 9.56 -16.67 15.72
C GLY A 755 8.83 -17.73 14.90
N ASN A 756 8.80 -18.97 15.38
CA ASN A 756 8.05 -20.07 14.77
C ASN A 756 6.58 -20.15 15.22
N GLY A 757 6.06 -19.12 15.91
CA GLY A 757 4.68 -19.05 16.40
C GLY A 757 4.38 -19.86 17.66
N SER A 758 5.28 -20.73 18.14
CA SER A 758 5.03 -21.62 19.29
C SER A 758 4.89 -20.89 20.63
N GLN A 759 5.40 -19.65 20.72
CA GLN A 759 5.30 -18.77 21.89
C GLN A 759 4.39 -17.56 21.62
N SER A 760 3.57 -17.59 20.56
CA SER A 760 2.66 -16.49 20.24
C SER A 760 1.55 -16.35 21.32
N PRO A 761 1.20 -15.13 21.75
CA PRO A 761 1.63 -13.82 21.22
C PRO A 761 2.80 -13.16 21.98
N PHE A 762 3.56 -13.90 22.78
CA PHE A 762 4.56 -13.33 23.71
C PHE A 762 5.93 -13.03 23.08
N LEU A 763 6.40 -13.88 22.18
CA LEU A 763 7.75 -13.77 21.64
C LEU A 763 7.91 -12.61 20.64
N ARG A 764 9.04 -11.90 20.72
CA ARG A 764 9.49 -10.90 19.75
C ARG A 764 10.88 -11.24 19.24
N HIS A 765 10.98 -11.45 17.92
CA HIS A 765 12.23 -11.37 17.18
C HIS A 765 12.40 -9.93 16.68
N LEU A 766 13.26 -9.13 17.32
CA LEU A 766 13.47 -7.73 16.93
C LEU A 766 14.36 -7.68 15.68
N ARG A 767 13.83 -7.14 14.57
CA ARG A 767 14.55 -7.07 13.30
C ARG A 767 15.53 -5.91 13.24
N LYS A 768 16.46 -5.94 12.27
CA LYS A 768 17.41 -4.83 12.02
C LYS A 768 16.74 -3.46 11.89
N ALA A 769 15.54 -3.38 11.32
CA ALA A 769 14.77 -2.15 11.20
C ALA A 769 14.37 -1.54 12.56
N TYR A 770 14.08 -2.36 13.60
CA TYR A 770 13.83 -1.88 14.96
C TYR A 770 15.04 -1.13 15.52
N PHE A 771 16.25 -1.72 15.39
CA PHE A 771 17.47 -1.11 15.90
C PHE A 771 17.85 0.16 15.11
N MET A 772 17.64 0.15 13.79
CA MET A 772 17.81 1.33 12.95
C MET A 772 16.92 2.49 13.45
N TYR A 773 15.63 2.26 13.69
CA TYR A 773 14.74 3.28 14.24
C TYR A 773 15.14 3.73 15.65
N LYS A 774 15.52 2.79 16.52
CA LYS A 774 16.01 3.08 17.87
C LYS A 774 17.18 4.07 17.86
N ASP A 775 18.06 3.98 16.87
CA ASP A 775 19.21 4.87 16.73
C ASP A 775 18.84 6.26 16.19
N ILE A 776 17.86 6.37 15.28
CA ILE A 776 17.49 7.65 14.63
C ILE A 776 16.32 8.38 15.29
N TRP A 777 15.49 7.70 16.09
CA TRP A 777 14.34 8.31 16.77
C TRP A 777 14.63 8.77 18.20
N ARG A 778 15.78 8.40 18.77
CA ARG A 778 16.26 8.94 20.05
C ARG A 778 16.99 10.26 19.85
#